data_AF-A0A8E6B4A3-F1
#
_entry.id   AF-A0A8E6B4A3-F1
#
_cell.length_a   1.000
_cell.length_b   1.000
_cell.length_c   1.000
_cell.angle_alpha   90.00
_cell.angle_beta   90.00
_cell.angle_gamma   90.00
#
_symmetry.space_group_name_H-M   'P 1'
#
loop_
_entity.id
_entity.type
_entity.pdbx_description
1 polymer ?
#
loop_
_entity_poly.entity_id
_entity_poly.type
_entity_poly.pdbx_seq_one_letter_code
_entity_poly.pdbx_strand_id
1 'polypeptide(L)'
;MAVGWKRLIPSSSPYLGAGNYRLDAYSEFLPAPLLGWKPYDAWAFPPSEFSEDDPHGWQVSQFEETLELQPGLLHVGKQILHKLERLIDNDTSTGIPKLDLQENPYWPAELAAEPQLPHEKLVTLLPLALSRTQDDKGRTPWTLFGNSEQGPSKAFWKSFYSAPKKEIPVEEGIHFFARLLHAVYGETIENSKELLQAGFRILREPEEELPSWTEPLTIGDRASVAKVKYLLTFRPFGKLPEAIRQAYLTAKLCLLPFPGSLTFWGTKLYQKLCEELPHAQQIPLLLNIVRHRGGNGLRVPQSGFLHEPNAEHPHSHHRGAQVKNTYKRTHRWDKILRDQDELSLIGREHKLTHVLFSTIPDDLELYDKPMARNVQLWFEDGRLLLDGPNASPEQLKKAMKTVQAGGLFGYRFLFPAMQVGKHTVYWHRPLVMYRNAQGEATLLPNAPMGYLTAYDTQKPKLDKAIELWPRISSHPLASVALALHETSKSHKTNVTVLNCRKLEEASRLMKHKPLPRSFAQQLLTRSRGETLDLWLNSLPNEALATEVRMLIEPVPQPLILKKGAKVPASLTYAKSARRSFELDYWKTISSLSEGMFLNKNNADIVLDETTRKMLPYHDRQLEPLSEHLLAYYRKKVSSAGLKDQVLIGDIPFRWRTDFDYSWMGGWLKNDEGAAERDLIVMIPGKDRSRAVIMSDHYDTAYMADKYYKELGGNGARMAACGADDNHSATAAMMLAAPIFLEMSKKGLLGCDIWLIHLTGEEFPADCLGARALVQRLVERSLKIHLPGGKTKDISKVKIQGLYVSDMIAHNNDHEKDVFQISPGVDSISLWLAYQAHMAAEIWNESVPVWNKDPEREGKPRGRRSPHGGAIPEIAPFLQLNGQIRQPLDPKSTLYNTDGQMFSDAGVPGVLFMENYDINRSGYHDTHDTMENIDLDYGSAFCAITIESVARAATERPE
;
A
#
# COMPACT_ATOMS: atom_id res chain seq x y z
N MET A 1 -24.33 -23.61 -5.79
CA MET A 1 -23.56 -23.09 -4.64
C MET A 1 -22.28 -22.45 -5.17
N ALA A 2 -21.85 -21.31 -4.64
CA ALA A 2 -20.58 -20.70 -5.05
C ALA A 2 -19.40 -21.60 -4.67
N VAL A 3 -18.38 -21.69 -5.54
CA VAL A 3 -17.20 -22.55 -5.38
C VAL A 3 -15.93 -21.71 -5.41
N GLY A 4 -14.92 -22.09 -4.64
CA GLY A 4 -13.61 -21.44 -4.62
C GLY A 4 -13.69 -19.94 -4.34
N TRP A 5 -13.02 -19.12 -5.16
CA TRP A 5 -12.91 -17.67 -4.92
C TRP A 5 -14.27 -16.96 -4.97
N LYS A 6 -15.27 -17.52 -5.70
CA LYS A 6 -16.64 -16.98 -5.74
C LYS A 6 -17.32 -16.98 -4.36
N ARG A 7 -16.82 -17.75 -3.40
CA ARG A 7 -17.29 -17.73 -1.99
C ARG A 7 -16.74 -16.54 -1.19
N LEU A 8 -15.66 -15.93 -1.65
CA LEU A 8 -15.04 -14.76 -1.01
C LEU A 8 -15.84 -13.49 -1.30
N ILE A 9 -16.48 -13.44 -2.47
CA ILE A 9 -17.28 -12.30 -2.91
C ILE A 9 -18.68 -12.39 -2.29
N PRO A 10 -19.09 -11.41 -1.48
CA PRO A 10 -20.43 -11.42 -0.91
C PRO A 10 -21.47 -11.09 -2.00
N SER A 11 -22.68 -11.68 -1.89
CA SER A 11 -23.79 -11.42 -2.83
C SER A 11 -24.30 -9.97 -2.79
N SER A 12 -24.02 -9.26 -1.70
CA SER A 12 -24.33 -7.86 -1.47
C SER A 12 -23.21 -7.23 -0.63
N SER A 13 -22.93 -5.94 -0.80
CA SER A 13 -21.88 -5.29 -0.01
C SER A 13 -22.25 -5.30 1.50
N PRO A 14 -21.41 -5.90 2.37
CA PRO A 14 -21.60 -5.85 3.84
C PRO A 14 -21.42 -4.46 4.43
N TYR A 15 -20.94 -3.50 3.63
CA TYR A 15 -20.61 -2.15 4.07
C TYR A 15 -21.75 -1.16 3.90
N LEU A 16 -22.90 -1.58 3.33
CA LEU A 16 -24.06 -0.71 3.17
C LEU A 16 -24.68 -0.36 4.52
N GLY A 17 -25.04 0.91 4.72
CA GLY A 17 -25.64 1.41 5.96
C GLY A 17 -24.63 2.13 6.86
N ALA A 18 -25.11 3.16 7.56
CA ALA A 18 -24.26 4.03 8.38
C ALA A 18 -23.53 3.25 9.49
N GLY A 19 -22.22 3.43 9.59
CA GLY A 19 -21.36 2.79 10.59
C GLY A 19 -20.81 1.42 10.21
N ASN A 20 -21.11 0.91 9.00
CA ASN A 20 -20.64 -0.41 8.56
C ASN A 20 -19.28 -0.38 7.85
N TYR A 21 -18.70 0.79 7.58
CA TYR A 21 -17.36 0.92 7.00
C TYR A 21 -16.55 2.02 7.70
N ARG A 22 -15.92 1.66 8.82
CA ARG A 22 -15.04 2.57 9.56
C ARG A 22 -13.69 2.69 8.85
N LEU A 23 -13.25 3.92 8.59
CA LEU A 23 -11.91 4.22 8.10
C LEU A 23 -11.12 5.01 9.16
N ASP A 24 -10.18 4.35 9.81
CA ASP A 24 -9.26 4.98 10.76
C ASP A 24 -8.17 5.79 10.02
N ALA A 25 -7.50 6.69 10.72
CA ALA A 25 -6.33 7.38 10.17
C ALA A 25 -5.22 6.36 9.90
N TYR A 26 -4.61 6.38 8.71
CA TYR A 26 -3.60 5.39 8.32
C TYR A 26 -2.32 5.53 9.13
N SER A 27 -2.03 6.74 9.60
CA SER A 27 -1.01 7.05 10.60
C SER A 27 -1.25 6.36 11.96
N GLU A 28 -2.50 6.02 12.31
CA GLU A 28 -2.85 5.30 13.56
C GLU A 28 -3.01 3.80 13.33
N PHE A 29 -3.66 3.41 12.23
CA PHE A 29 -3.91 2.02 11.88
C PHE A 29 -3.92 1.83 10.36
N LEU A 30 -2.92 1.10 9.84
CA LEU A 30 -2.87 0.76 8.42
C LEU A 30 -3.88 -0.35 8.12
N PRO A 31 -4.83 -0.16 7.19
CA PRO A 31 -5.82 -1.18 6.90
C PRO A 31 -5.23 -2.34 6.07
N ALA A 32 -6.00 -3.42 5.98
CA ALA A 32 -5.72 -4.50 5.05
C ALA A 32 -5.81 -4.01 3.59
N PRO A 33 -4.88 -4.41 2.70
CA PRO A 33 -5.09 -4.18 1.28
C PRO A 33 -6.27 -5.02 0.80
N LEU A 34 -7.29 -4.34 0.28
CA LEU A 34 -8.49 -4.96 -0.28
C LEU A 34 -8.22 -5.36 -1.73
N LEU A 35 -8.20 -6.66 -2.01
CA LEU A 35 -7.88 -7.20 -3.34
C LEU A 35 -9.14 -7.67 -4.05
N GLY A 36 -9.22 -7.27 -5.31
CA GLY A 36 -10.23 -7.72 -6.25
C GLY A 36 -11.66 -7.22 -6.04
N TRP A 37 -12.19 -7.34 -4.83
CA TRP A 37 -13.49 -6.82 -4.46
C TRP A 37 -13.31 -5.58 -3.58
N LYS A 38 -13.75 -4.42 -4.08
CA LYS A 38 -13.61 -3.13 -3.39
C LYS A 38 -14.95 -2.65 -2.78
N PRO A 39 -14.92 -1.91 -1.65
CA PRO A 39 -16.12 -1.48 -0.94
C PRO A 39 -17.11 -0.58 -1.71
N TYR A 40 -16.63 0.40 -2.49
CA TYR A 40 -17.44 1.51 -3.00
C TYR A 40 -18.36 1.14 -4.18
N ASP A 41 -17.93 0.23 -5.05
CA ASP A 41 -18.75 -0.34 -6.10
C ASP A 41 -18.16 -1.70 -6.47
N ALA A 42 -18.49 -2.70 -5.65
CA ALA A 42 -18.36 -4.10 -6.01
C ALA A 42 -18.75 -4.26 -7.49
N TRP A 43 -18.05 -5.08 -8.28
CA TRP A 43 -18.31 -5.31 -9.71
C TRP A 43 -17.59 -4.37 -10.69
N ALA A 44 -16.28 -4.56 -10.83
CA ALA A 44 -15.57 -4.25 -12.06
C ALA A 44 -14.52 -5.33 -12.34
N PHE A 45 -14.90 -6.30 -13.19
CA PHE A 45 -14.09 -7.40 -13.75
C PHE A 45 -13.61 -8.46 -12.74
N PRO A 46 -13.36 -9.72 -13.19
CA PRO A 46 -12.59 -10.64 -12.38
C PRO A 46 -11.26 -9.94 -12.05
N PRO A 47 -10.93 -9.82 -10.75
CA PRO A 47 -9.66 -9.30 -10.28
C PRO A 47 -8.48 -9.92 -11.03
N SER A 48 -7.35 -9.22 -11.15
CA SER A 48 -6.12 -9.81 -11.69
C SER A 48 -5.75 -11.14 -11.03
N GLU A 49 -6.14 -11.31 -9.76
CA GLU A 49 -5.94 -12.49 -8.93
C GLU A 49 -6.82 -13.68 -9.32
N PHE A 50 -7.94 -13.49 -10.04
CA PHE A 50 -8.93 -14.53 -10.32
C PHE A 50 -9.17 -14.72 -11.82
N SER A 51 -9.38 -15.98 -12.20
CA SER A 51 -9.91 -16.34 -13.53
C SER A 51 -11.31 -16.91 -13.39
N GLU A 52 -12.21 -16.54 -14.31
CA GLU A 52 -13.56 -17.12 -14.36
C GLU A 52 -13.54 -18.63 -14.63
N ASP A 53 -12.54 -19.10 -15.38
CA ASP A 53 -12.39 -20.50 -15.79
C ASP A 53 -11.61 -21.36 -14.75
N ASP A 54 -10.97 -20.73 -13.76
CA ASP A 54 -10.29 -21.43 -12.66
C ASP A 54 -10.82 -20.95 -11.30
N PRO A 55 -11.91 -21.55 -10.78
CA PRO A 55 -12.52 -21.13 -9.53
C PRO A 55 -11.62 -21.33 -8.30
N HIS A 56 -10.58 -22.14 -8.39
CA HIS A 56 -9.66 -22.42 -7.28
C HIS A 56 -8.28 -21.77 -7.45
N GLY A 57 -8.01 -21.16 -8.60
CA GLY A 57 -6.74 -20.50 -8.89
C GLY A 57 -6.63 -19.11 -8.24
N TRP A 58 -5.43 -18.80 -7.76
CA TRP A 58 -5.00 -17.46 -7.35
C TRP A 58 -3.81 -17.04 -8.21
N GLN A 59 -3.98 -16.05 -9.07
CA GLN A 59 -2.92 -15.58 -9.96
C GLN A 59 -1.84 -14.82 -9.17
N VAL A 60 -0.58 -15.12 -9.46
CA VAL A 60 0.61 -14.41 -8.98
C VAL A 60 1.43 -14.07 -10.21
N SER A 61 1.82 -12.81 -10.36
CA SER A 61 2.58 -12.41 -11.55
C SER A 61 4.00 -12.97 -11.53
N GLN A 62 4.58 -13.22 -12.71
CA GLN A 62 5.97 -13.64 -12.83
C GLN A 62 6.93 -12.59 -12.25
N PHE A 63 6.57 -11.29 -12.36
CA PHE A 63 7.34 -10.21 -11.74
C PHE A 63 7.37 -10.31 -10.21
N GLU A 64 6.23 -10.57 -9.55
CA GLU A 64 6.21 -10.79 -8.10
C GLU A 64 7.03 -12.01 -7.69
N GLU A 65 6.89 -13.11 -8.43
CA GLU A 65 7.64 -14.34 -8.14
C GLU A 65 9.15 -14.11 -8.21
N THR A 66 9.64 -13.51 -9.29
CA THR A 66 11.08 -13.36 -9.55
C THR A 66 11.72 -12.18 -8.80
N LEU A 67 11.04 -11.02 -8.72
CA LEU A 67 11.63 -9.80 -8.16
C LEU A 67 11.42 -9.66 -6.64
N GLU A 68 10.43 -10.33 -6.06
CA GLU A 68 10.04 -10.15 -4.66
C GLU A 68 10.07 -11.45 -3.86
N LEU A 69 9.33 -12.47 -4.31
CA LEU A 69 9.14 -13.70 -3.53
C LEU A 69 10.41 -14.55 -3.48
N GLN A 70 11.05 -14.87 -4.61
CA GLN A 70 12.27 -15.69 -4.63
C GLN A 70 13.43 -15.04 -3.84
N PRO A 71 13.78 -13.76 -4.06
CA PRO A 71 14.81 -13.09 -3.25
C PRO A 71 14.47 -13.07 -1.76
N GLY A 72 13.19 -12.81 -1.43
CA GLY A 72 12.73 -12.79 -0.05
C GLY A 72 12.78 -14.14 0.65
N LEU A 73 12.39 -15.22 -0.04
CA LEU A 73 12.48 -16.59 0.47
C LEU A 73 13.93 -17.02 0.70
N LEU A 74 14.83 -16.67 -0.22
CA LEU A 74 16.26 -16.92 -0.04
C LEU A 74 16.81 -16.17 1.19
N HIS A 75 16.43 -14.90 1.38
CA HIS A 75 16.85 -14.11 2.53
C HIS A 75 16.35 -14.70 3.86
N VAL A 76 15.06 -15.03 3.94
CA VAL A 76 14.45 -15.68 5.11
C VAL A 76 15.11 -17.04 5.36
N GLY A 77 15.29 -17.85 4.33
CA GLY A 77 15.91 -19.17 4.41
C GLY A 77 17.34 -19.15 4.91
N LYS A 78 18.16 -18.18 4.48
CA LYS A 78 19.53 -18.01 4.99
C LYS A 78 19.55 -17.74 6.50
N GLN A 79 18.67 -16.87 7.00
CA GLN A 79 18.59 -16.59 8.44
C GLN A 79 18.17 -17.83 9.24
N ILE A 80 17.22 -18.61 8.73
CA ILE A 80 16.74 -19.83 9.38
C ILE A 80 17.84 -20.90 9.41
N LEU A 81 18.47 -21.19 8.27
CA LEU A 81 19.52 -22.22 8.20
C LEU A 81 20.68 -21.90 9.14
N HIS A 82 21.14 -20.63 9.17
CA HIS A 82 22.18 -20.19 10.10
C HIS A 82 21.82 -20.45 11.58
N LYS A 83 20.55 -20.30 11.94
CA LYS A 83 20.07 -20.61 13.30
C LYS A 83 20.00 -22.10 13.57
N LEU A 84 19.61 -22.90 12.58
CA LEU A 84 19.55 -24.35 12.68
C LEU A 84 20.96 -24.98 12.76
N GLU A 85 21.95 -24.40 12.08
CA GLU A 85 23.37 -24.76 12.20
C GLU A 85 23.86 -24.59 13.65
N ARG A 86 23.59 -23.43 14.25
CA ARG A 86 23.92 -23.20 15.65
C ARG A 86 23.16 -24.13 16.60
N LEU A 87 21.94 -24.51 16.24
CA LEU A 87 21.09 -25.38 17.07
C LEU A 87 21.68 -26.79 17.15
N ILE A 88 22.17 -27.31 16.02
CA ILE A 88 22.78 -28.64 15.95
C ILE A 88 24.16 -28.67 16.64
N ASP A 89 24.87 -27.55 16.65
CA ASP A 89 26.16 -27.40 17.33
C ASP A 89 26.03 -27.16 18.84
N ASN A 90 24.80 -27.15 19.37
CA ASN A 90 24.48 -26.78 20.76
C ASN A 90 25.05 -25.40 21.17
N ASP A 91 25.15 -24.49 20.20
CA ASP A 91 25.63 -23.14 20.43
C ASP A 91 24.54 -22.33 21.15
N THR A 92 24.86 -21.84 22.35
CA THR A 92 23.96 -20.98 23.13
C THR A 92 23.62 -19.65 22.45
N SER A 93 24.31 -19.30 21.35
CA SER A 93 24.10 -18.11 20.52
C SER A 93 23.16 -18.32 19.31
N THR A 94 22.42 -19.44 19.24
CA THR A 94 21.36 -19.69 18.22
C THR A 94 20.37 -18.52 18.07
N GLY A 95 20.10 -17.82 19.18
CA GLY A 95 19.03 -16.84 19.27
C GLY A 95 17.62 -17.45 19.27
N ILE A 96 17.49 -18.78 19.32
CA ILE A 96 16.25 -19.48 19.65
C ILE A 96 16.20 -19.60 21.18
N PRO A 97 15.17 -19.08 21.87
CA PRO A 97 15.11 -19.14 23.32
C PRO A 97 15.11 -20.57 23.84
N LYS A 98 15.89 -20.84 24.89
CA LYS A 98 15.89 -22.17 25.54
C LYS A 98 14.49 -22.59 26.00
N LEU A 99 13.69 -21.64 26.47
CA LEU A 99 12.30 -21.87 26.88
C LEU A 99 11.41 -22.34 25.72
N ASP A 100 11.71 -21.94 24.48
CA ASP A 100 10.91 -22.32 23.31
C ASP A 100 11.22 -23.76 22.84
N LEU A 101 12.37 -24.29 23.28
CA LEU A 101 12.83 -25.67 23.07
C LEU A 101 12.49 -26.60 24.23
N GLN A 102 12.27 -26.06 25.43
CA GLN A 102 11.91 -26.85 26.62
C GLN A 102 10.57 -27.58 26.39
N GLU A 103 10.58 -28.90 26.61
CA GLU A 103 9.40 -29.77 26.41
C GLU A 103 8.80 -29.70 24.99
N ASN A 104 9.60 -29.26 24.02
CA ASN A 104 9.22 -29.22 22.61
C ASN A 104 9.32 -30.63 22.01
N PRO A 105 8.22 -31.23 21.53
CA PRO A 105 8.22 -32.62 21.08
C PRO A 105 9.01 -32.85 19.79
N TYR A 106 9.35 -31.78 19.05
CA TYR A 106 10.20 -31.84 17.87
C TYR A 106 11.71 -31.82 18.20
N TRP A 107 12.08 -31.38 19.42
CA TRP A 107 13.47 -31.30 19.88
C TRP A 107 13.62 -31.83 21.31
N PRO A 108 13.34 -33.14 21.54
CA PRO A 108 13.45 -33.75 22.86
C PRO A 108 14.90 -33.86 23.33
N ALA A 109 15.10 -34.10 24.62
CA ALA A 109 16.43 -34.18 25.24
C ALA A 109 17.36 -35.20 24.56
N GLU A 110 16.84 -36.35 24.11
CA GLU A 110 17.61 -37.37 23.36
C GLU A 110 18.20 -36.83 22.05
N LEU A 111 17.51 -35.91 21.37
CA LEU A 111 17.99 -35.28 20.14
C LEU A 111 18.94 -34.11 20.44
N ALA A 112 18.76 -33.46 21.59
CA ALA A 112 19.59 -32.33 22.03
C ALA A 112 20.91 -32.74 22.71
N ALA A 113 21.00 -33.96 23.24
CA ALA A 113 22.12 -34.43 24.09
C ALA A 113 23.18 -35.29 23.38
N GLU A 114 22.86 -35.87 22.23
CA GLU A 114 23.69 -36.82 21.47
C GLU A 114 24.56 -36.08 20.42
N PRO A 115 25.67 -36.66 19.89
CA PRO A 115 26.73 -35.90 19.23
C PRO A 115 26.24 -35.09 18.03
N GLN A 116 27.03 -34.07 17.65
CA GLN A 116 26.90 -33.35 16.38
C GLN A 116 26.45 -34.34 15.30
N LEU A 117 25.37 -34.04 14.57
CA LEU A 117 24.82 -34.95 13.56
C LEU A 117 25.54 -34.66 12.22
N PRO A 118 26.73 -35.24 11.90
CA PRO A 118 27.51 -34.84 10.73
C PRO A 118 26.85 -35.20 9.40
N HIS A 119 25.91 -36.16 9.43
CA HIS A 119 25.13 -36.57 8.27
C HIS A 119 24.08 -35.53 7.87
N GLU A 120 23.75 -34.60 8.77
CA GLU A 120 22.69 -33.62 8.52
C GLU A 120 23.06 -32.59 7.46
N LYS A 121 22.13 -32.41 6.53
CA LYS A 121 22.19 -31.38 5.48
C LYS A 121 21.20 -30.24 5.73
N LEU A 122 20.54 -30.25 6.89
CA LEU A 122 19.60 -29.22 7.34
C LEU A 122 18.49 -28.94 6.32
N VAL A 123 17.99 -30.00 5.69
CA VAL A 123 16.90 -29.88 4.71
C VAL A 123 15.65 -29.38 5.43
N THR A 124 15.12 -28.24 4.98
CA THR A 124 13.85 -27.70 5.46
C THR A 124 12.75 -28.00 4.46
N LEU A 125 11.56 -28.30 4.98
CA LEU A 125 10.29 -28.32 4.27
C LEU A 125 9.35 -27.49 5.14
N LEU A 126 9.52 -26.17 5.09
CA LEU A 126 9.01 -25.25 6.09
C LEU A 126 7.91 -24.36 5.49
N PRO A 127 6.62 -24.70 5.61
CA PRO A 127 5.55 -23.82 5.16
C PRO A 127 5.53 -22.50 5.93
N LEU A 128 5.68 -21.40 5.18
CA LEU A 128 5.57 -20.03 5.67
C LEU A 128 4.16 -19.51 5.47
N ALA A 129 3.67 -18.68 6.39
CA ALA A 129 2.47 -17.87 6.22
C ALA A 129 2.83 -16.51 5.61
N LEU A 130 2.41 -16.28 4.37
CA LEU A 130 2.63 -15.05 3.62
C LEU A 130 1.30 -14.35 3.30
N SER A 131 1.28 -13.03 3.27
CA SER A 131 0.16 -12.26 2.73
C SER A 131 0.65 -10.89 2.29
N ARG A 132 0.00 -10.27 1.29
CA ARG A 132 0.21 -8.84 1.04
C ARG A 132 -0.26 -8.02 2.24
N THR A 133 0.44 -6.94 2.55
CA THR A 133 0.05 -5.95 3.58
C THR A 133 0.32 -4.55 3.06
N GLN A 134 -0.41 -3.55 3.55
CA GLN A 134 -0.13 -2.16 3.22
C GLN A 134 0.94 -1.58 4.16
N ASP A 135 1.74 -0.64 3.65
CA ASP A 135 2.59 0.21 4.46
C ASP A 135 2.25 1.70 4.31
N ASP A 136 2.94 2.52 5.10
CA ASP A 136 2.84 3.97 5.20
C ASP A 136 3.30 4.73 3.93
N LYS A 137 3.80 4.03 2.92
CA LYS A 137 4.09 4.57 1.58
C LYS A 137 3.11 4.03 0.52
N GLY A 138 2.02 3.41 0.98
CA GLY A 138 1.00 2.76 0.15
C GLY A 138 1.52 1.64 -0.73
N ARG A 139 2.65 1.01 -0.37
CA ARG A 139 3.11 -0.22 -1.03
C ARG A 139 2.30 -1.39 -0.49
N THR A 140 2.13 -2.41 -1.32
CA THR A 140 1.41 -3.66 -0.94
C THR A 140 2.31 -4.90 -1.03
N PRO A 141 3.51 -4.90 -0.39
CA PRO A 141 4.44 -6.02 -0.49
C PRO A 141 3.89 -7.30 0.14
N TRP A 142 4.40 -8.43 -0.32
CA TRP A 142 4.31 -9.72 0.35
C TRP A 142 5.06 -9.67 1.69
N THR A 143 4.34 -10.02 2.75
CA THR A 143 4.82 -9.95 4.13
C THR A 143 4.87 -11.34 4.74
N LEU A 144 5.96 -11.64 5.44
CA LEU A 144 6.10 -12.83 6.27
C LEU A 144 5.37 -12.62 7.60
N PHE A 145 4.40 -13.49 7.88
CA PHE A 145 3.73 -13.56 9.19
C PHE A 145 4.40 -14.58 10.13
N GLY A 146 5.13 -15.54 9.57
CA GLY A 146 5.85 -16.58 10.30
C GLY A 146 5.63 -17.97 9.70
N ASN A 147 5.62 -19.01 10.52
CA ASN A 147 5.31 -20.37 10.07
C ASN A 147 3.79 -20.53 9.83
N SER A 148 3.43 -21.43 8.93
CA SER A 148 2.04 -21.75 8.61
C SER A 148 1.25 -22.17 9.85
N GLU A 149 0.13 -21.49 10.11
CA GLU A 149 -0.82 -21.88 11.15
C GLU A 149 -1.60 -23.16 10.81
N GLN A 150 -1.49 -23.66 9.57
CA GLN A 150 -2.06 -24.96 9.15
C GLN A 150 -1.16 -26.15 9.53
N GLY A 151 -0.07 -25.90 10.26
CA GLY A 151 0.93 -26.90 10.61
C GLY A 151 1.92 -27.20 9.48
N PRO A 152 2.96 -28.00 9.76
CA PRO A 152 4.02 -28.26 8.80
C PRO A 152 3.59 -29.23 7.69
N SER A 153 2.75 -30.21 8.02
CA SER A 153 2.44 -31.31 7.10
C SER A 153 1.34 -30.97 6.08
N LYS A 154 0.18 -30.51 6.56
CA LYS A 154 -0.99 -30.21 5.71
C LYS A 154 -0.65 -29.21 4.61
N ALA A 155 0.02 -28.11 4.96
CA ALA A 155 0.40 -27.07 4.00
C ALA A 155 1.40 -27.58 2.94
N PHE A 156 2.34 -28.45 3.33
CA PHE A 156 3.26 -29.08 2.38
C PHE A 156 2.51 -29.99 1.40
N TRP A 157 1.69 -30.93 1.90
CA TRP A 157 0.98 -31.88 1.04
C TRP A 157 -0.06 -31.25 0.12
N LYS A 158 -0.68 -30.13 0.54
CA LYS A 158 -1.59 -29.36 -0.31
C LYS A 158 -0.93 -28.81 -1.58
N SER A 159 0.39 -28.75 -1.65
CA SER A 159 1.12 -28.35 -2.86
C SER A 159 0.96 -29.31 -4.03
N PHE A 160 0.59 -30.58 -3.78
CA PHE A 160 0.41 -31.60 -4.81
C PHE A 160 -1.04 -31.68 -5.31
N TYR A 161 -1.81 -30.60 -5.09
CA TYR A 161 -3.19 -30.45 -5.55
C TYR A 161 -3.33 -29.16 -6.35
N SER A 162 -4.29 -29.13 -7.27
CA SER A 162 -4.66 -27.93 -8.04
C SER A 162 -6.00 -27.33 -7.59
N ALA A 163 -6.82 -28.14 -6.93
CA ALA A 163 -8.12 -27.81 -6.37
C ALA A 163 -8.46 -28.84 -5.27
N PRO A 164 -9.53 -28.66 -4.47
CA PRO A 164 -9.90 -29.62 -3.43
C PRO A 164 -10.09 -31.01 -4.04
N LYS A 165 -9.34 -32.00 -3.51
CA LYS A 165 -9.36 -33.40 -3.96
C LYS A 165 -8.96 -33.62 -5.44
N LYS A 166 -8.32 -32.66 -6.08
CA LYS A 166 -7.79 -32.77 -7.45
C LYS A 166 -6.27 -32.68 -7.42
N GLU A 167 -5.61 -33.82 -7.50
CA GLU A 167 -4.14 -33.92 -7.55
C GLU A 167 -3.59 -33.23 -8.81
N ILE A 168 -2.35 -32.73 -8.72
CA ILE A 168 -1.54 -32.37 -9.89
C ILE A 168 -0.99 -33.65 -10.57
N PRO A 169 -0.37 -33.58 -11.77
CA PRO A 169 0.27 -34.73 -12.37
C PRO A 169 1.26 -35.42 -11.42
N VAL A 170 1.25 -36.75 -11.39
CA VAL A 170 2.05 -37.58 -10.46
C VAL A 170 3.55 -37.31 -10.63
N GLU A 171 3.96 -37.05 -11.87
CA GLU A 171 5.33 -36.75 -12.27
C GLU A 171 5.87 -35.53 -11.52
N GLU A 172 5.05 -34.51 -11.25
CA GLU A 172 5.48 -33.31 -10.51
C GLU A 172 5.90 -33.66 -9.07
N GLY A 173 5.14 -34.54 -8.42
CA GLY A 173 5.46 -35.04 -7.08
C GLY A 173 6.77 -35.82 -7.07
N ILE A 174 6.92 -36.78 -7.98
CA ILE A 174 8.13 -37.60 -8.11
C ILE A 174 9.34 -36.74 -8.45
N HIS A 175 9.22 -35.85 -9.44
CA HIS A 175 10.30 -34.97 -9.87
C HIS A 175 10.75 -34.01 -8.76
N PHE A 176 9.85 -33.53 -7.91
CA PHE A 176 10.24 -32.73 -6.76
C PHE A 176 11.19 -33.50 -5.83
N PHE A 177 10.83 -34.72 -5.43
CA PHE A 177 11.68 -35.52 -4.56
C PHE A 177 12.97 -35.99 -5.23
N ALA A 178 12.91 -36.32 -6.53
CA ALA A 178 14.10 -36.61 -7.32
C ALA A 178 15.07 -35.42 -7.33
N ARG A 179 14.58 -34.19 -7.61
CA ARG A 179 15.39 -32.96 -7.55
C ARG A 179 15.96 -32.71 -6.16
N LEU A 180 15.15 -32.87 -5.12
CA LEU A 180 15.59 -32.68 -3.73
C LEU A 180 16.72 -33.65 -3.37
N LEU A 181 16.53 -34.95 -3.61
CA LEU A 181 17.52 -35.98 -3.27
C LEU A 181 18.78 -35.85 -4.13
N HIS A 182 18.63 -35.47 -5.40
CA HIS A 182 19.77 -35.15 -6.26
C HIS A 182 20.56 -33.95 -5.73
N ALA A 183 19.89 -32.83 -5.46
CA ALA A 183 20.51 -31.59 -5.04
C ALA A 183 21.21 -31.70 -3.67
N VAL A 184 20.66 -32.49 -2.76
CA VAL A 184 21.16 -32.63 -1.38
C VAL A 184 22.15 -33.80 -1.24
N TYR A 185 21.87 -34.93 -1.88
CA TYR A 185 22.58 -36.20 -1.64
C TYR A 185 23.24 -36.79 -2.90
N GLY A 186 23.06 -36.19 -4.08
CA GLY A 186 23.63 -36.68 -5.33
C GLY A 186 22.97 -37.95 -5.89
N GLU A 187 21.78 -38.30 -5.42
CA GLU A 187 21.02 -39.44 -5.93
C GLU A 187 20.52 -39.16 -7.37
N THR A 188 20.47 -40.19 -8.21
CA THR A 188 19.95 -40.12 -9.58
C THR A 188 18.66 -40.92 -9.64
N ILE A 189 17.53 -40.24 -9.79
CA ILE A 189 16.19 -40.80 -9.72
C ILE A 189 15.33 -40.21 -10.85
N GLU A 190 14.70 -41.06 -11.64
CA GLU A 190 13.80 -40.65 -12.72
C GLU A 190 12.33 -40.98 -12.44
N ASN A 191 12.05 -41.95 -11.56
CA ASN A 191 10.69 -42.44 -11.33
C ASN A 191 10.44 -42.93 -9.88
N SER A 192 9.19 -43.25 -9.55
CA SER A 192 8.77 -43.69 -8.21
C SER A 192 9.39 -45.01 -7.77
N LYS A 193 9.68 -45.94 -8.70
CA LYS A 193 10.34 -47.21 -8.38
C LYS A 193 11.79 -46.97 -7.96
N GLU A 194 12.46 -46.04 -8.61
CA GLU A 194 13.81 -45.61 -8.25
C GLU A 194 13.85 -44.86 -6.92
N LEU A 195 12.85 -44.04 -6.58
CA LEU A 195 12.70 -43.49 -5.22
C LEU A 195 12.65 -44.62 -4.18
N LEU A 196 11.84 -45.64 -4.43
CA LEU A 196 11.70 -46.79 -3.54
C LEU A 196 13.03 -47.56 -3.40
N GLN A 197 13.77 -47.73 -4.50
CA GLN A 197 15.07 -48.41 -4.55
C GLN A 197 16.19 -47.60 -3.88
N ALA A 198 16.18 -46.27 -4.02
CA ALA A 198 17.08 -45.35 -3.32
C ALA A 198 16.85 -45.35 -1.80
N GLY A 199 15.75 -45.95 -1.33
CA GLY A 199 15.43 -46.06 0.10
C GLY A 199 14.59 -44.90 0.64
N PHE A 200 13.90 -44.15 -0.24
CA PHE A 200 12.96 -43.11 0.16
C PHE A 200 11.63 -43.72 0.63
N ARG A 201 11.14 -43.31 1.80
CA ARG A 201 9.84 -43.71 2.36
C ARG A 201 9.13 -42.52 3.00
N ILE A 202 7.83 -42.66 3.22
CA ILE A 202 6.98 -41.68 3.87
C ILE A 202 6.36 -42.30 5.13
N LEU A 203 6.51 -41.64 6.26
CA LEU A 203 5.75 -41.96 7.48
C LEU A 203 4.68 -40.87 7.67
N ARG A 204 3.43 -41.22 7.40
CA ARG A 204 2.29 -40.30 7.47
C ARG A 204 1.96 -39.87 8.90
N GLU A 205 1.38 -38.69 9.06
CA GLU A 205 0.69 -38.30 10.30
C GLU A 205 -0.66 -39.04 10.45
N PRO A 206 -1.17 -39.22 11.68
CA PRO A 206 -2.55 -39.67 11.88
C PRO A 206 -3.55 -38.70 11.21
N GLU A 207 -4.59 -39.23 10.55
CA GLU A 207 -5.64 -38.44 9.87
C GLU A 207 -5.18 -37.55 8.70
N GLU A 208 -3.94 -37.74 8.23
CA GLU A 208 -3.37 -37.02 7.09
C GLU A 208 -3.84 -37.57 5.74
N GLU A 209 -4.33 -36.68 4.87
CA GLU A 209 -4.68 -36.99 3.49
C GLU A 209 -3.46 -36.77 2.58
N LEU A 210 -2.87 -37.88 2.12
CA LEU A 210 -1.74 -37.86 1.19
C LEU A 210 -2.21 -38.03 -0.26
N PRO A 211 -1.48 -37.48 -1.25
CA PRO A 211 -1.72 -37.79 -2.65
C PRO A 211 -1.63 -39.30 -2.92
N SER A 212 -2.48 -39.79 -3.82
CA SER A 212 -2.60 -41.21 -4.18
C SER A 212 -1.26 -41.85 -4.57
N TRP A 213 -0.41 -41.12 -5.27
CA TRP A 213 0.90 -41.60 -5.73
C TRP A 213 1.90 -41.93 -4.60
N THR A 214 1.65 -41.44 -3.38
CA THR A 214 2.52 -41.70 -2.22
C THR A 214 2.29 -43.07 -1.58
N GLU A 215 1.18 -43.74 -1.90
CA GLU A 215 0.79 -45.01 -1.27
C GLU A 215 1.90 -46.08 -1.35
N PRO A 216 2.57 -46.31 -2.49
CA PRO A 216 3.65 -47.29 -2.59
C PRO A 216 4.90 -46.95 -1.77
N LEU A 217 5.06 -45.68 -1.38
CA LEU A 217 6.20 -45.16 -0.62
C LEU A 217 5.91 -45.09 0.88
N THR A 218 4.65 -45.28 1.27
CA THR A 218 4.20 -45.10 2.65
C THR A 218 4.51 -46.33 3.51
N ILE A 219 5.02 -46.12 4.72
CA ILE A 219 5.27 -47.17 5.71
C ILE A 219 4.44 -46.94 6.97
N GLY A 220 4.11 -48.03 7.68
CA GLY A 220 3.45 -47.98 8.97
C GLY A 220 4.43 -47.98 10.14
N ASP A 221 3.94 -47.68 11.36
CA ASP A 221 4.74 -47.55 12.58
C ASP A 221 5.54 -48.82 12.97
N ARG A 222 5.14 -49.99 12.46
CA ARG A 222 5.78 -51.29 12.71
C ARG A 222 6.67 -51.77 11.56
N ALA A 223 6.82 -50.99 10.49
CA ALA A 223 7.62 -51.38 9.33
C ALA A 223 9.12 -51.44 9.68
N SER A 224 9.85 -52.34 9.02
CA SER A 224 11.31 -52.41 9.15
C SER A 224 11.97 -51.19 8.48
N VAL A 225 12.91 -50.56 9.19
CA VAL A 225 13.68 -49.40 8.69
C VAL A 225 15.00 -49.79 8.02
N ALA A 226 15.33 -51.08 7.91
CA ALA A 226 16.64 -51.55 7.46
C ALA A 226 17.01 -51.14 6.01
N LYS A 227 16.03 -50.85 5.17
CA LYS A 227 16.21 -50.40 3.77
C LYS A 227 15.80 -48.94 3.55
N VAL A 228 15.57 -48.19 4.63
CA VAL A 228 15.14 -46.79 4.56
C VAL A 228 16.36 -45.91 4.75
N LYS A 229 16.72 -45.16 3.71
CA LYS A 229 17.80 -44.15 3.75
C LYS A 229 17.24 -42.75 3.99
N TYR A 230 16.08 -42.45 3.42
CA TYR A 230 15.44 -41.14 3.49
C TYR A 230 14.00 -41.32 3.95
N LEU A 231 13.64 -40.72 5.07
CA LEU A 231 12.29 -40.81 5.61
C LEU A 231 11.63 -39.44 5.67
N LEU A 232 10.61 -39.23 4.85
CA LEU A 232 9.76 -38.05 4.93
C LEU A 232 8.76 -38.21 6.07
N THR A 233 8.81 -37.33 7.06
CA THR A 233 7.87 -37.30 8.18
C THR A 233 7.80 -35.92 8.81
N PHE A 234 6.60 -35.47 9.14
CA PHE A 234 6.37 -34.24 9.90
C PHE A 234 6.04 -34.52 11.38
N ARG A 235 6.02 -35.80 11.78
CA ARG A 235 5.81 -36.21 13.18
C ARG A 235 6.86 -35.59 14.10
N PRO A 236 6.46 -35.11 15.28
CA PRO A 236 7.41 -34.70 16.30
C PRO A 236 8.41 -35.83 16.60
N PHE A 237 9.71 -35.50 16.64
CA PHE A 237 10.78 -36.49 16.80
C PHE A 237 10.54 -37.41 18.01
N GLY A 238 10.18 -36.85 19.16
CA GLY A 238 9.90 -37.61 20.38
C GLY A 238 8.69 -38.54 20.29
N LYS A 239 7.89 -38.44 19.22
CA LYS A 239 6.74 -39.33 18.93
C LYS A 239 7.01 -40.32 17.80
N LEU A 240 8.21 -40.29 17.19
CA LEU A 240 8.60 -41.30 16.18
C LEU A 240 8.79 -42.67 16.83
N PRO A 241 8.55 -43.78 16.11
CA PRO A 241 8.93 -45.12 16.59
C PRO A 241 10.41 -45.19 17.00
N GLU A 242 10.70 -45.89 18.10
CA GLU A 242 12.06 -46.00 18.67
C GLU A 242 13.10 -46.43 17.63
N ALA A 243 12.76 -47.40 16.77
CA ALA A 243 13.65 -47.88 15.72
C ALA A 243 14.05 -46.78 14.71
N ILE A 244 13.15 -45.82 14.43
CA ILE A 244 13.42 -44.68 13.55
C ILE A 244 14.32 -43.67 14.27
N ARG A 245 14.02 -43.35 15.53
CA ARG A 245 14.85 -42.44 16.34
C ARG A 245 16.29 -42.93 16.43
N GLN A 246 16.49 -44.19 16.78
CA GLN A 246 17.82 -44.80 16.86
C GLN A 246 18.54 -44.85 15.51
N ALA A 247 17.83 -45.17 14.43
CA ALA A 247 18.41 -45.17 13.10
C ALA A 247 18.87 -43.77 12.66
N TYR A 248 18.12 -42.73 13.01
CA TYR A 248 18.52 -41.34 12.75
C TYR A 248 19.72 -40.92 13.60
N LEU A 249 19.67 -41.11 14.93
CA LEU A 249 20.76 -40.73 15.84
C LEU A 249 22.08 -41.46 15.50
N THR A 250 21.99 -42.67 14.96
CA THR A 250 23.16 -43.45 14.51
C THR A 250 23.54 -43.24 13.03
N ALA A 251 23.00 -42.21 12.38
CA ALA A 251 23.28 -41.82 10.99
C ALA A 251 22.97 -42.91 9.94
N LYS A 252 22.05 -43.84 10.23
CA LYS A 252 21.63 -44.91 9.31
C LYS A 252 20.52 -44.47 8.36
N LEU A 253 19.77 -43.42 8.70
CA LEU A 253 18.80 -42.77 7.84
C LEU A 253 18.82 -41.26 8.05
N CYS A 254 18.36 -40.50 7.05
CA CYS A 254 18.09 -39.07 7.13
C CYS A 254 16.59 -38.82 7.28
N LEU A 255 16.23 -37.84 8.10
CA LEU A 255 14.85 -37.35 8.21
C LEU A 255 14.64 -36.14 7.29
N LEU A 256 13.54 -36.15 6.56
CA LEU A 256 13.11 -35.05 5.70
C LEU A 256 11.75 -34.54 6.23
N PRO A 257 11.62 -33.27 6.62
CA PRO A 257 12.71 -32.33 6.85
C PRO A 257 13.55 -32.69 8.10
N PHE A 258 14.67 -31.99 8.28
CA PHE A 258 15.45 -32.00 9.51
C PHE A 258 14.54 -31.65 10.71
N PRO A 259 14.49 -32.46 11.79
CA PRO A 259 13.55 -32.25 12.90
C PRO A 259 13.69 -30.88 13.58
N GLY A 260 14.89 -30.30 13.64
CA GLY A 260 15.11 -28.98 14.22
C GLY A 260 14.36 -27.86 13.48
N SER A 261 14.10 -28.04 12.18
CA SER A 261 13.29 -27.09 11.40
C SER A 261 11.81 -27.11 11.77
N LEU A 262 11.33 -28.14 12.48
CA LEU A 262 9.93 -28.28 12.92
C LEU A 262 9.69 -27.74 14.34
N THR A 263 10.74 -27.30 15.03
CA THR A 263 10.65 -26.81 16.42
C THR A 263 9.70 -25.63 16.59
N PHE A 264 9.51 -24.82 15.54
CA PHE A 264 8.64 -23.65 15.55
C PHE A 264 7.15 -23.97 15.81
N TRP A 265 6.69 -25.22 15.62
CA TRP A 265 5.29 -25.62 15.93
C TRP A 265 5.12 -26.26 17.31
N GLY A 266 6.23 -26.56 18.01
CA GLY A 266 6.22 -27.28 19.28
C GLY A 266 6.23 -26.40 20.53
N THR A 267 6.22 -25.08 20.38
CA THR A 267 6.38 -24.15 21.50
C THR A 267 5.11 -24.01 22.33
N LYS A 268 5.13 -24.50 23.57
CA LYS A 268 3.98 -24.50 24.50
C LYS A 268 3.37 -23.12 24.75
N LEU A 269 4.22 -22.09 24.86
CA LEU A 269 3.79 -20.71 25.08
C LEU A 269 2.76 -20.27 24.03
N TYR A 270 3.06 -20.52 22.76
CA TYR A 270 2.21 -20.08 21.66
C TYR A 270 1.05 -21.03 21.38
N GLN A 271 1.16 -22.31 21.77
CA GLN A 271 0.02 -23.23 21.79
C GLN A 271 -1.06 -22.73 22.77
N LYS A 272 -0.67 -22.27 23.96
CA LYS A 272 -1.59 -21.63 24.92
C LYS A 272 -2.16 -20.32 24.38
N LEU A 273 -1.32 -19.46 23.81
CA LEU A 273 -1.77 -18.17 23.24
C LEU A 273 -2.78 -18.36 22.09
N CYS A 274 -2.75 -19.50 21.37
CA CYS A 274 -3.72 -19.81 20.30
C CYS A 274 -5.18 -19.87 20.78
N GLU A 275 -5.42 -20.08 22.07
CA GLU A 275 -6.77 -20.09 22.65
C GLU A 275 -7.42 -18.70 22.59
N GLU A 276 -6.61 -17.63 22.69
CA GLU A 276 -7.04 -16.23 22.65
C GLU A 276 -6.74 -15.57 21.29
N LEU A 277 -5.68 -16.03 20.61
CA LEU A 277 -5.19 -15.47 19.36
C LEU A 277 -4.92 -16.60 18.35
N PRO A 278 -5.89 -16.96 17.48
CA PRO A 278 -5.81 -18.16 16.62
C PRO A 278 -4.54 -18.28 15.77
N HIS A 279 -3.99 -17.16 15.31
CA HIS A 279 -2.78 -17.12 14.48
C HIS A 279 -1.45 -17.07 15.28
N ALA A 280 -1.48 -17.30 16.60
CA ALA A 280 -0.29 -17.24 17.45
C ALA A 280 0.77 -18.29 17.08
N GLN A 281 0.38 -19.38 16.41
CA GLN A 281 1.32 -20.36 15.87
C GLN A 281 2.34 -19.76 14.91
N GLN A 282 2.10 -18.61 14.28
CA GLN A 282 3.04 -17.97 13.36
C GLN A 282 4.24 -17.32 14.09
N ILE A 283 4.08 -16.96 15.36
CA ILE A 283 5.03 -16.13 16.13
C ILE A 283 6.42 -16.76 16.31
N PRO A 284 6.56 -18.06 16.63
CA PRO A 284 7.87 -18.70 16.89
C PRO A 284 8.88 -18.49 15.77
N LEU A 285 8.47 -18.68 14.51
CA LEU A 285 9.36 -18.44 13.38
C LEU A 285 9.63 -16.94 13.20
N LEU A 286 8.60 -16.10 13.30
CA LEU A 286 8.72 -14.66 13.08
C LEU A 286 9.73 -14.00 14.04
N LEU A 287 9.77 -14.42 15.31
CA LEU A 287 10.73 -13.94 16.31
C LEU A 287 12.20 -14.22 15.94
N ASN A 288 12.42 -15.16 15.02
CA ASN A 288 13.73 -15.59 14.56
C ASN A 288 14.14 -14.92 13.23
N ILE A 289 13.36 -13.99 12.70
CA ILE A 289 13.70 -13.26 11.47
C ILE A 289 13.86 -11.77 11.79
N VAL A 290 14.91 -11.16 11.25
CA VAL A 290 15.18 -9.73 11.40
C VAL A 290 14.17 -8.90 10.60
N ARG A 291 13.77 -7.75 11.13
CA ARG A 291 12.87 -6.79 10.47
C ARG A 291 13.43 -6.39 9.10
N HIS A 292 12.59 -6.34 8.08
CA HIS A 292 12.94 -5.95 6.71
C HIS A 292 11.74 -5.25 6.04
N ARG A 293 11.96 -4.23 5.20
CA ARG A 293 10.88 -3.41 4.61
C ARG A 293 10.48 -3.77 3.17
N GLY A 294 11.13 -4.76 2.55
CA GLY A 294 10.65 -5.38 1.30
C GLY A 294 10.99 -4.66 0.00
N GLY A 295 11.90 -3.67 -0.01
CA GLY A 295 12.30 -2.97 -1.24
C GLY A 295 12.83 -3.88 -2.36
N ASN A 296 13.36 -5.06 -2.02
CA ASN A 296 13.75 -6.15 -2.94
C ASN A 296 13.51 -7.55 -2.32
N GLY A 297 12.34 -7.78 -1.72
CA GLY A 297 12.03 -9.05 -1.07
C GLY A 297 10.78 -9.03 -0.19
N LEU A 298 10.61 -10.06 0.64
CA LEU A 298 9.52 -10.12 1.62
C LEU A 298 9.67 -9.05 2.70
N ARG A 299 8.59 -8.34 3.02
CA ARG A 299 8.53 -7.52 4.24
C ARG A 299 8.48 -8.42 5.47
N VAL A 300 9.23 -8.06 6.51
CA VAL A 300 9.23 -8.73 7.82
C VAL A 300 8.98 -7.68 8.90
N PRO A 301 7.81 -7.70 9.58
CA PRO A 301 7.52 -6.78 10.68
C PRO A 301 8.42 -7.02 11.88
N GLN A 302 8.61 -5.99 12.71
CA GLN A 302 9.35 -6.15 13.96
C GLN A 302 8.56 -7.01 14.95
N SER A 303 9.21 -8.01 15.52
CA SER A 303 8.72 -8.81 16.64
C SER A 303 9.84 -9.02 17.65
N GLY A 304 9.49 -9.25 18.91
CA GLY A 304 10.45 -9.44 19.99
C GLY A 304 9.80 -9.41 21.35
N PHE A 305 10.61 -9.10 22.36
CA PHE A 305 10.15 -8.84 23.72
C PHE A 305 10.43 -7.37 24.10
N LEU A 306 9.51 -6.79 24.84
CA LEU A 306 9.60 -5.48 25.46
C LEU A 306 9.83 -5.69 26.96
N HIS A 307 10.86 -5.08 27.51
CA HIS A 307 11.16 -5.11 28.93
C HIS A 307 11.11 -3.70 29.52
N GLU A 308 10.18 -3.47 30.44
CA GLU A 308 10.10 -2.27 31.27
C GLU A 308 10.45 -2.68 32.71
N PRO A 309 11.56 -2.21 33.30
CA PRO A 309 12.03 -2.72 34.59
C PRO A 309 11.12 -2.31 35.74
N ASN A 310 10.90 -3.22 36.69
CA ASN A 310 10.26 -2.92 37.98
C ASN A 310 10.89 -3.76 39.11
N ALA A 311 10.38 -3.63 40.34
CA ALA A 311 10.93 -4.32 41.51
C ALA A 311 10.89 -5.85 41.38
N GLU A 312 9.89 -6.40 40.68
CA GLU A 312 9.73 -7.84 40.47
C GLU A 312 10.54 -8.36 39.28
N HIS A 313 10.79 -7.52 38.27
CA HIS A 313 11.48 -7.84 37.02
C HIS A 313 12.57 -6.80 36.70
N PRO A 314 13.65 -6.72 37.50
CA PRO A 314 14.71 -5.74 37.30
C PRO A 314 15.52 -5.98 36.01
N HIS A 315 15.52 -7.22 35.50
CA HIS A 315 16.27 -7.63 34.31
C HIS A 315 15.42 -8.52 33.39
N SER A 316 15.78 -8.58 32.10
CA SER A 316 15.07 -9.36 31.08
C SER A 316 15.47 -10.85 30.99
N HIS A 317 16.48 -11.26 31.75
CA HIS A 317 16.95 -12.64 31.93
C HIS A 317 16.99 -13.48 30.61
N HIS A 318 16.31 -14.64 30.57
CA HIS A 318 16.44 -15.69 29.56
C HIS A 318 16.00 -15.31 28.14
N ARG A 319 15.37 -14.15 27.96
CA ARG A 319 14.93 -13.64 26.64
C ARG A 319 15.75 -12.45 26.15
N GLY A 320 16.87 -12.11 26.82
CA GLY A 320 17.67 -10.92 26.54
C GLY A 320 18.06 -10.71 25.07
N ALA A 321 18.41 -11.78 24.34
CA ALA A 321 18.76 -11.69 22.91
C ALA A 321 17.58 -11.32 21.98
N GLN A 322 16.34 -11.44 22.46
CA GLN A 322 15.12 -11.08 21.72
C GLN A 322 14.46 -9.79 22.24
N VAL A 323 15.03 -9.18 23.29
CA VAL A 323 14.52 -7.90 23.79
C VAL A 323 14.85 -6.80 22.81
N LYS A 324 13.81 -6.08 22.38
CA LYS A 324 13.87 -4.98 21.43
C LYS A 324 13.00 -3.86 21.98
N ASN A 325 13.60 -3.00 22.80
CA ASN A 325 12.95 -1.89 23.48
C ASN A 325 12.87 -0.60 22.64
N THR A 326 13.37 -0.64 21.40
CA THR A 326 13.36 0.51 20.48
C THR A 326 12.66 0.17 19.17
N TYR A 327 12.18 1.21 18.49
CA TYR A 327 11.59 1.11 17.16
C TYR A 327 12.02 2.32 16.32
N LYS A 328 12.44 2.03 15.08
CA LYS A 328 12.59 3.04 14.03
C LYS A 328 11.23 3.29 13.39
N ARG A 329 10.66 4.45 13.71
CA ARG A 329 9.44 4.97 13.09
C ARG A 329 9.76 5.44 11.67
N THR A 330 8.74 5.40 10.84
CA THR A 330 8.74 5.79 9.44
C THR A 330 7.39 6.46 9.21
N HIS A 331 7.34 7.49 8.38
CA HIS A 331 6.07 8.11 8.02
C HIS A 331 6.05 8.57 6.56
N ARG A 332 4.85 8.82 6.03
CA ARG A 332 4.65 9.21 4.63
C ARG A 332 5.43 10.46 4.23
N TRP A 333 5.62 11.41 5.16
CA TRP A 333 6.42 12.64 4.97
C TRP A 333 7.94 12.47 5.07
N ASP A 334 8.45 11.25 5.30
CA ASP A 334 9.91 11.01 5.26
C ASP A 334 10.44 11.19 3.84
N LYS A 335 11.63 11.80 3.74
CA LYS A 335 12.36 12.13 2.50
C LYS A 335 12.98 10.92 1.82
N ILE A 336 12.17 9.89 1.56
CA ILE A 336 12.58 8.57 1.08
C ILE A 336 11.66 8.12 -0.06
N LEU A 337 12.26 7.69 -1.17
CA LEU A 337 11.52 7.17 -2.33
C LEU A 337 10.93 5.78 -2.03
N ARG A 338 9.85 5.40 -2.73
CA ARG A 338 9.11 4.15 -2.46
C ARG A 338 9.94 2.88 -2.74
N ASP A 339 10.97 2.96 -3.57
CA ASP A 339 11.87 1.84 -3.90
C ASP A 339 13.12 1.77 -3.00
N GLN A 340 13.30 2.72 -2.07
CA GLN A 340 14.43 2.75 -1.16
C GLN A 340 14.18 1.95 0.14
N ASP A 341 15.24 1.37 0.70
CA ASP A 341 15.18 0.72 2.02
C ASP A 341 15.30 1.77 3.14
N GLU A 342 14.15 2.20 3.65
CA GLU A 342 14.03 3.21 4.71
C GLU A 342 14.77 2.85 6.00
N LEU A 343 14.87 1.55 6.36
CA LEU A 343 15.53 1.14 7.60
C LEU A 343 17.03 1.47 7.59
N SER A 344 17.62 1.53 6.38
CA SER A 344 19.01 1.92 6.17
C SER A 344 19.21 3.44 6.23
N LEU A 345 18.14 4.23 6.02
CA LEU A 345 18.20 5.69 5.92
C LEU A 345 17.81 6.39 7.23
N ILE A 346 16.93 5.77 8.03
CA ILE A 346 16.47 6.34 9.30
C ILE A 346 17.45 6.00 10.42
N GLY A 347 18.07 7.05 10.99
CA GLY A 347 19.05 6.95 12.07
C GLY A 347 18.44 6.96 13.48
N ARG A 348 17.22 7.48 13.66
CA ARG A 348 16.63 7.70 14.99
C ARG A 348 15.81 6.51 15.47
N GLU A 349 16.03 6.13 16.72
CA GLU A 349 15.29 5.10 17.42
C GLU A 349 14.49 5.71 18.56
N HIS A 350 13.22 5.29 18.70
CA HIS A 350 12.33 5.75 19.77
C HIS A 350 12.06 4.61 20.75
N LYS A 351 11.85 4.94 22.03
CA LYS A 351 11.44 3.96 23.04
C LYS A 351 10.12 3.31 22.63
N LEU A 352 10.06 1.99 22.60
CA LEU A 352 8.92 1.25 22.08
C LEU A 352 7.63 1.57 22.85
N THR A 353 7.68 1.77 24.17
CA THR A 353 6.50 2.20 24.94
C THR A 353 5.94 3.55 24.50
N HIS A 354 6.81 4.49 24.12
CA HIS A 354 6.37 5.78 23.58
C HIS A 354 5.76 5.59 22.19
N VAL A 355 6.38 4.74 21.36
CA VAL A 355 5.89 4.37 20.03
C VAL A 355 4.49 3.78 20.07
N LEU A 356 4.23 2.90 21.04
CA LEU A 356 2.94 2.23 21.13
C LEU A 356 1.85 3.15 21.69
N PHE A 357 2.13 3.93 22.74
CA PHE A 357 1.08 4.52 23.56
C PHE A 357 1.14 6.03 23.80
N SER A 358 2.27 6.70 23.56
CA SER A 358 2.41 8.10 23.99
C SER A 358 1.63 9.04 23.08
N THR A 359 0.82 9.91 23.68
CA THR A 359 0.18 11.05 23.01
C THR A 359 0.77 12.40 23.42
N ILE A 360 1.90 12.36 24.14
CA ILE A 360 2.62 13.55 24.59
C ILE A 360 3.17 14.28 23.34
N PRO A 361 2.97 15.61 23.21
CA PRO A 361 3.40 16.37 22.03
C PRO A 361 4.86 16.11 21.61
N ASP A 362 5.78 16.03 22.57
CA ASP A 362 7.21 15.83 22.30
C ASP A 362 7.55 14.42 21.78
N ASP A 363 6.75 13.41 22.12
CA ASP A 363 6.92 12.03 21.62
C ASP A 363 6.35 11.83 20.22
N LEU A 364 5.43 12.73 19.81
CA LEU A 364 4.75 12.71 18.52
C LEU A 364 5.33 13.70 17.51
N GLU A 365 6.12 14.66 17.98
CA GLU A 365 6.75 15.67 17.15
C GLU A 365 5.74 16.38 16.22
N LEU A 366 6.04 16.45 14.92
CA LEU A 366 5.11 16.94 13.91
C LEU A 366 4.33 15.87 13.16
N TYR A 367 4.75 14.61 13.11
CA TYR A 367 4.18 13.64 12.17
C TYR A 367 3.92 12.24 12.76
N ASP A 368 4.32 12.00 14.01
CA ASP A 368 4.22 10.68 14.62
C ASP A 368 2.87 10.47 15.33
N LYS A 369 2.41 9.20 15.37
CA LYS A 369 1.22 8.79 16.12
C LYS A 369 1.45 7.51 16.94
N PRO A 370 0.61 7.23 17.96
CA PRO A 370 0.68 5.98 18.69
C PRO A 370 0.37 4.78 17.79
N MET A 371 1.17 3.72 17.88
CA MET A 371 1.06 2.55 17.03
C MET A 371 0.41 1.33 17.71
N ALA A 372 -0.20 1.48 18.90
CA ALA A 372 -0.80 0.35 19.64
C ALA A 372 -1.91 -0.39 18.88
N ARG A 373 -2.53 0.22 17.87
CA ARG A 373 -3.45 -0.45 16.94
C ARG A 373 -2.76 -1.46 16.01
N ASN A 374 -1.47 -1.28 15.74
CA ASN A 374 -0.68 -2.12 14.84
C ASN A 374 0.17 -3.17 15.60
N VAL A 375 -0.15 -3.47 16.87
CA VAL A 375 0.64 -4.41 17.69
C VAL A 375 -0.25 -5.44 18.37
N GLN A 376 0.28 -6.63 18.57
CA GLN A 376 -0.25 -7.62 19.50
C GLN A 376 0.74 -7.82 20.64
N LEU A 377 0.24 -7.84 21.88
CA LEU A 377 1.04 -7.97 23.12
C LEU A 377 0.56 -9.16 23.94
N TRP A 378 1.49 -9.86 24.57
CA TRP A 378 1.20 -10.95 25.50
C TRP A 378 2.15 -10.96 26.69
N PHE A 379 1.70 -11.55 27.79
CA PHE A 379 2.52 -11.79 28.97
C PHE A 379 3.52 -12.93 28.73
N GLU A 380 4.59 -12.97 29.52
CA GLU A 380 5.59 -14.06 29.46
C GLU A 380 4.98 -15.47 29.65
N ASP A 381 3.83 -15.57 30.32
CA ASP A 381 3.10 -16.82 30.56
C ASP A 381 2.14 -17.24 29.42
N GLY A 382 2.09 -16.47 28.32
CA GLY A 382 1.35 -16.79 27.10
C GLY A 382 -0.10 -16.33 27.10
N ARG A 383 -0.54 -15.51 28.07
CA ARG A 383 -1.86 -14.86 28.04
C ARG A 383 -1.83 -13.59 27.18
N LEU A 384 -2.90 -13.36 26.44
CA LEU A 384 -3.05 -12.15 25.62
C LEU A 384 -3.18 -10.91 26.52
N LEU A 385 -2.43 -9.86 26.20
CA LEU A 385 -2.55 -8.53 26.84
C LEU A 385 -3.32 -7.56 25.94
N LEU A 386 -3.01 -7.56 24.65
CA LEU A 386 -3.63 -6.67 23.67
C LEU A 386 -3.66 -7.31 22.29
N ASP A 387 -4.83 -7.32 21.65
CA ASP A 387 -4.97 -7.51 20.20
C ASP A 387 -5.31 -6.15 19.56
N GLY A 388 -4.28 -5.37 19.22
CA GLY A 388 -4.40 -3.97 18.79
C GLY A 388 -5.42 -3.75 17.67
N PRO A 389 -5.38 -4.51 16.56
CA PRO A 389 -6.32 -4.35 15.46
C PRO A 389 -7.79 -4.45 15.87
N ASN A 390 -8.11 -5.27 16.88
CA ASN A 390 -9.48 -5.51 17.34
C ASN A 390 -9.80 -4.84 18.69
N ALA A 391 -8.87 -4.07 19.26
CA ALA A 391 -9.01 -3.52 20.61
C ALA A 391 -10.09 -2.42 20.71
N SER A 392 -10.69 -2.24 21.89
CA SER A 392 -11.41 -1.02 22.26
C SER A 392 -10.45 0.04 22.82
N PRO A 393 -10.86 1.32 22.86
CA PRO A 393 -10.10 2.36 23.56
C PRO A 393 -9.75 2.01 25.01
N GLU A 394 -10.67 1.36 25.74
CA GLU A 394 -10.46 0.92 27.12
C GLU A 394 -9.40 -0.18 27.21
N GLN A 395 -9.38 -1.11 26.25
CA GLN A 395 -8.36 -2.15 26.17
C GLN A 395 -6.98 -1.56 25.88
N LEU A 396 -6.88 -0.58 24.97
CA LEU A 396 -5.64 0.16 24.70
C LEU A 396 -5.12 0.86 25.97
N LYS A 397 -6.00 1.58 26.69
CA LYS A 397 -5.65 2.26 27.94
C LYS A 397 -5.24 1.30 29.04
N LYS A 398 -5.88 0.13 29.15
CA LYS A 398 -5.51 -0.93 30.11
C LYS A 398 -4.14 -1.52 29.78
N ALA A 399 -3.88 -1.82 28.51
CA ALA A 399 -2.60 -2.34 28.06
C ALA A 399 -1.47 -1.33 28.34
N MET A 400 -1.68 -0.06 28.01
CA MET A 400 -0.74 1.03 28.33
C MET A 400 -0.36 1.04 29.81
N LYS A 401 -1.36 1.09 30.71
CA LYS A 401 -1.12 1.10 32.16
C LYS A 401 -0.36 -0.15 32.65
N THR A 402 -0.67 -1.30 32.06
CA THR A 402 -0.02 -2.57 32.41
C THR A 402 1.45 -2.57 32.02
N VAL A 403 1.76 -2.13 30.80
CA VAL A 403 3.15 -2.05 30.31
C VAL A 403 3.95 -0.99 31.08
N GLN A 404 3.35 0.16 31.39
CA GLN A 404 3.97 1.22 32.19
C GLN A 404 4.30 0.79 33.63
N ALA A 405 3.57 -0.17 34.19
CA ALA A 405 3.85 -0.73 35.52
C ALA A 405 5.08 -1.65 35.55
N GLY A 406 5.64 -1.98 34.38
CA GLY A 406 6.81 -2.83 34.22
C GLY A 406 6.50 -4.32 34.09
N GLY A 407 7.47 -5.06 33.57
CA GLY A 407 7.40 -6.48 33.25
C GLY A 407 8.09 -6.81 31.92
N LEU A 408 7.98 -8.09 31.54
CA LEU A 408 8.43 -8.61 30.26
C LEU A 408 7.21 -9.01 29.42
N PHE A 409 7.10 -8.40 28.23
CA PHE A 409 5.96 -8.59 27.33
C PHE A 409 6.44 -9.02 25.96
N GLY A 410 5.88 -10.09 25.41
CA GLY A 410 6.12 -10.42 24.01
C GLY A 410 5.28 -9.52 23.11
N TYR A 411 5.82 -9.18 21.93
CA TYR A 411 5.10 -8.39 20.95
C TYR A 411 5.39 -8.79 19.51
N ARG A 412 4.41 -8.54 18.63
CA ARG A 412 4.63 -8.43 17.19
C ARG A 412 3.89 -7.21 16.64
N PHE A 413 4.54 -6.46 15.78
CA PHE A 413 3.82 -5.56 14.89
C PHE A 413 3.03 -6.39 13.89
N LEU A 414 1.75 -6.10 13.76
CA LEU A 414 0.82 -6.80 12.88
C LEU A 414 0.15 -5.78 11.98
N PHE A 415 0.54 -5.78 10.71
CA PHE A 415 -0.19 -5.09 9.65
C PHE A 415 -1.19 -6.08 9.07
N PRO A 416 -2.48 -5.75 8.96
CA PRO A 416 -3.50 -6.71 8.54
C PRO A 416 -3.20 -7.38 7.20
N ALA A 417 -3.41 -8.70 7.14
CA ALA A 417 -3.31 -9.49 5.93
C ALA A 417 -4.33 -9.04 4.87
N MET A 418 -4.02 -9.29 3.60
CA MET A 418 -4.86 -8.94 2.46
C MET A 418 -6.26 -9.54 2.59
N GLN A 419 -7.25 -8.79 2.12
CA GLN A 419 -8.65 -9.15 2.27
C GLN A 419 -9.36 -9.22 0.93
N VAL A 420 -10.25 -10.21 0.80
CA VAL A 420 -11.22 -10.31 -0.29
C VAL A 420 -12.60 -10.43 0.34
N GLY A 421 -13.42 -9.39 0.17
CA GLY A 421 -14.68 -9.31 0.91
C GLY A 421 -14.43 -9.32 2.42
N LYS A 422 -15.08 -10.24 3.11
CA LYS A 422 -14.95 -10.42 4.56
C LYS A 422 -13.91 -11.48 4.96
N HIS A 423 -13.00 -11.85 4.07
CA HIS A 423 -12.05 -12.92 4.34
C HIS A 423 -10.60 -12.44 4.26
N THR A 424 -9.81 -12.71 5.29
CA THR A 424 -8.35 -12.57 5.27
C THR A 424 -7.73 -13.75 4.55
N VAL A 425 -6.76 -13.50 3.68
CA VAL A 425 -6.13 -14.53 2.86
C VAL A 425 -4.66 -14.69 3.25
N TYR A 426 -4.25 -15.92 3.52
CA TYR A 426 -2.85 -16.30 3.77
C TYR A 426 -2.41 -17.33 2.75
N TRP A 427 -1.22 -17.14 2.19
CA TRP A 427 -0.54 -18.12 1.37
C TRP A 427 0.43 -18.94 2.24
N HIS A 428 0.17 -20.24 2.33
CA HIS A 428 1.03 -21.21 3.00
C HIS A 428 2.04 -21.76 2.01
N ARG A 429 3.19 -21.08 1.87
CA ARG A 429 4.21 -21.42 0.89
C ARG A 429 5.37 -22.21 1.52
N PRO A 430 5.60 -23.47 1.14
CA PRO A 430 6.78 -24.22 1.55
C PRO A 430 8.10 -23.52 1.16
N LEU A 431 8.92 -23.24 2.17
CA LEU A 431 10.31 -22.88 1.99
C LEU A 431 11.15 -24.17 2.04
N VAL A 432 11.81 -24.48 0.92
CA VAL A 432 12.68 -25.65 0.78
C VAL A 432 14.13 -25.21 0.65
N MET A 433 14.86 -25.28 1.76
CA MET A 433 16.26 -24.88 1.84
C MET A 433 17.11 -26.06 2.30
N TYR A 434 18.39 -26.05 1.96
CA TYR A 434 19.35 -27.06 2.43
C TYR A 434 20.77 -26.49 2.44
N ARG A 435 21.67 -27.19 3.12
CA ARG A 435 23.11 -26.93 3.08
C ARG A 435 23.75 -27.73 1.95
N ASN A 436 24.30 -27.05 0.96
CA ASN A 436 24.94 -27.69 -0.19
C ASN A 436 26.29 -28.35 0.18
N ALA A 437 26.96 -28.96 -0.80
CA ALA A 437 28.25 -29.63 -0.58
C ALA A 437 29.37 -28.68 -0.10
N GLN A 438 29.25 -27.39 -0.41
CA GLN A 438 30.17 -26.32 0.01
C GLN A 438 29.84 -25.75 1.40
N GLY A 439 28.77 -26.24 2.04
CA GLY A 439 28.33 -25.72 3.33
C GLY A 439 27.44 -24.48 3.24
N GLU A 440 27.00 -24.09 2.04
CA GLU A 440 26.22 -22.87 1.83
C GLU A 440 24.71 -23.13 1.85
N ALA A 441 23.96 -22.20 2.45
CA ALA A 441 22.49 -22.20 2.44
C ALA A 441 21.94 -21.94 1.03
N THR A 442 21.28 -22.95 0.46
CA THR A 442 20.77 -22.96 -0.92
C THR A 442 19.26 -23.17 -0.94
N LEU A 443 18.55 -22.39 -1.76
CA LEU A 443 17.12 -22.55 -2.05
C LEU A 443 16.93 -23.59 -3.16
N LEU A 444 16.03 -24.55 -2.97
CA LEU A 444 15.70 -25.50 -4.03
C LEU A 444 14.84 -24.80 -5.11
N PRO A 445 15.26 -24.79 -6.40
CA PRO A 445 14.46 -24.22 -7.47
C PRO A 445 13.20 -25.05 -7.72
N ASN A 446 12.13 -24.40 -8.18
CA ASN A 446 10.83 -25.05 -8.46
C ASN A 446 10.32 -25.87 -7.27
N ALA A 447 10.45 -25.30 -6.07
CA ALA A 447 9.88 -25.85 -4.85
C ALA A 447 8.34 -25.83 -4.89
N PRO A 448 7.66 -26.69 -4.12
CA PRO A 448 6.21 -26.77 -4.10
C PRO A 448 5.60 -25.44 -3.63
N MET A 449 4.49 -25.05 -4.27
CA MET A 449 3.91 -23.73 -4.07
C MET A 449 2.92 -23.67 -2.90
N GLY A 450 2.56 -24.80 -2.29
CA GLY A 450 1.57 -24.83 -1.23
C GLY A 450 0.17 -24.42 -1.70
N TYR A 451 -0.55 -23.74 -0.82
CA TYR A 451 -1.93 -23.32 -1.07
C TYR A 451 -2.29 -22.08 -0.24
N LEU A 452 -3.40 -21.43 -0.58
CA LEU A 452 -3.94 -20.29 0.14
C LEU A 452 -5.17 -20.70 0.94
N THR A 453 -5.31 -20.10 2.11
CA THR A 453 -6.49 -20.20 2.96
C THR A 453 -7.12 -18.82 3.11
N ALA A 454 -8.44 -18.76 2.97
CA ALA A 454 -9.21 -17.57 3.33
C ALA A 454 -10.10 -17.85 4.56
N TYR A 455 -10.00 -17.00 5.58
CA TYR A 455 -10.75 -17.12 6.84
C TYR A 455 -11.68 -15.92 7.02
N ASP A 456 -12.84 -16.12 7.64
CA ASP A 456 -13.71 -15.01 8.03
C ASP A 456 -12.97 -14.07 8.99
N THR A 457 -12.99 -12.76 8.70
CA THR A 457 -12.22 -11.74 9.41
C THR A 457 -12.59 -11.60 10.88
N GLN A 458 -13.86 -11.86 11.24
CA GLN A 458 -14.34 -11.68 12.61
C GLN A 458 -14.19 -12.96 13.44
N LYS A 459 -14.34 -14.13 12.82
CA LYS A 459 -14.33 -15.42 13.50
C LYS A 459 -13.54 -16.45 12.68
N PRO A 460 -12.20 -16.33 12.65
CA PRO A 460 -11.37 -17.24 11.89
C PRO A 460 -11.51 -18.67 12.42
N LYS A 461 -11.82 -19.61 11.53
CA LYS A 461 -11.86 -21.05 11.80
C LYS A 461 -10.81 -21.73 10.94
N LEU A 462 -9.64 -21.99 11.54
CA LEU A 462 -8.47 -22.47 10.81
C LEU A 462 -8.71 -23.82 10.13
N ASP A 463 -9.57 -24.66 10.70
CA ASP A 463 -9.98 -25.97 10.16
C ASP A 463 -10.98 -25.88 9.00
N LYS A 464 -11.63 -24.73 8.79
CA LYS A 464 -12.73 -24.54 7.82
C LYS A 464 -12.46 -23.41 6.83
N ALA A 465 -11.20 -23.27 6.41
CA ALA A 465 -10.79 -22.29 5.41
C ALA A 465 -11.48 -22.51 4.04
N ILE A 466 -11.63 -21.44 3.28
CA ILE A 466 -11.78 -21.54 1.83
C ILE A 466 -10.39 -21.76 1.24
N GLU A 467 -10.20 -22.84 0.49
CA GLU A 467 -8.92 -23.23 -0.10
C GLU A 467 -8.80 -22.74 -1.55
N LEU A 468 -7.67 -22.12 -1.87
CA LEU A 468 -7.25 -21.70 -3.22
C LEU A 468 -5.80 -22.15 -3.47
N TRP A 469 -5.36 -22.16 -4.72
CA TRP A 469 -4.02 -22.58 -5.10
C TRP A 469 -3.36 -21.55 -6.02
N PRO A 470 -2.06 -21.27 -5.84
CA PRO A 470 -1.38 -20.28 -6.66
C PRO A 470 -1.27 -20.73 -8.13
N ARG A 471 -1.26 -19.74 -9.04
CA ARG A 471 -1.00 -19.87 -10.48
C ARG A 471 0.01 -18.79 -10.84
N ILE A 472 1.23 -19.19 -11.19
CA ILE A 472 2.18 -18.22 -11.73
C ILE A 472 1.75 -17.91 -13.17
N SER A 473 1.33 -16.68 -13.42
CA SER A 473 0.93 -16.26 -14.77
C SER A 473 2.19 -16.18 -15.65
N SER A 474 2.20 -16.91 -16.76
CA SER A 474 3.26 -16.81 -17.76
C SER A 474 2.83 -15.85 -18.87
N HIS A 475 3.54 -14.73 -18.98
CA HIS A 475 3.37 -13.78 -20.07
C HIS A 475 4.69 -13.66 -20.85
N PRO A 476 4.65 -13.71 -22.20
CA PRO A 476 5.87 -13.63 -23.03
C PRO A 476 6.73 -12.40 -22.70
N LEU A 477 6.11 -11.22 -22.56
CA LEU A 477 6.79 -9.99 -22.20
C LEU A 477 7.52 -10.10 -20.85
N ALA A 478 6.84 -10.61 -19.82
CA ALA A 478 7.42 -10.77 -18.49
C ALA A 478 8.63 -11.72 -18.53
N SER A 479 8.52 -12.85 -19.24
CA SER A 479 9.60 -13.83 -19.36
C SER A 479 10.84 -13.24 -20.04
N VAL A 480 10.68 -12.51 -21.14
CA VAL A 480 11.82 -11.89 -21.85
C VAL A 480 12.40 -10.72 -21.03
N ALA A 481 11.58 -9.91 -20.38
CA ALA A 481 12.04 -8.80 -19.55
C ALA A 481 12.83 -9.30 -18.32
N LEU A 482 12.37 -10.36 -17.66
CA LEU A 482 13.03 -10.91 -16.47
C LEU A 482 14.36 -11.59 -16.79
N ALA A 483 14.50 -12.22 -17.96
CA ALA A 483 15.79 -12.75 -18.42
C ALA A 483 16.88 -11.66 -18.52
N LEU A 484 16.51 -10.41 -18.79
CA LEU A 484 17.45 -9.28 -18.74
C LEU A 484 17.90 -8.97 -17.31
N HIS A 485 16.99 -9.02 -16.34
CA HIS A 485 17.30 -8.75 -14.94
C HIS A 485 18.28 -9.79 -14.38
N GLU A 486 18.13 -11.06 -14.76
CA GLU A 486 19.03 -12.15 -14.36
C GLU A 486 20.45 -11.97 -14.92
N THR A 487 20.57 -11.46 -16.14
CA THR A 487 21.87 -11.26 -16.82
C THR A 487 22.57 -9.95 -16.44
N SER A 488 21.82 -8.91 -16.05
CA SER A 488 22.39 -7.63 -15.64
C SER A 488 21.50 -6.90 -14.63
N LYS A 489 22.03 -6.67 -13.43
CA LYS A 489 21.36 -5.89 -12.37
C LYS A 489 21.63 -4.37 -12.46
N SER A 490 21.88 -3.86 -13.67
CA SER A 490 22.14 -2.44 -13.88
C SER A 490 20.89 -1.59 -13.64
N HIS A 491 21.06 -0.32 -13.26
CA HIS A 491 19.94 0.62 -13.11
C HIS A 491 19.11 0.71 -14.39
N LYS A 492 19.75 0.75 -15.57
CA LYS A 492 19.08 0.78 -16.87
C LYS A 492 18.21 -0.46 -17.11
N THR A 493 18.70 -1.65 -16.71
CA THR A 493 17.93 -2.89 -16.82
C THR A 493 16.68 -2.84 -15.93
N ASN A 494 16.83 -2.41 -14.67
CA ASN A 494 15.71 -2.34 -13.72
C ASN A 494 14.63 -1.35 -14.21
N VAL A 495 15.02 -0.19 -14.75
CA VAL A 495 14.08 0.77 -15.35
C VAL A 495 13.37 0.17 -16.57
N THR A 496 14.07 -0.60 -17.41
CA THR A 496 13.47 -1.27 -18.57
C THR A 496 12.44 -2.31 -18.15
N VAL A 497 12.76 -3.12 -17.14
CA VAL A 497 11.84 -4.12 -16.56
C VAL A 497 10.61 -3.45 -15.95
N LEU A 498 10.80 -2.37 -15.19
CA LEU A 498 9.71 -1.56 -14.64
C LEU A 498 8.80 -1.01 -15.75
N ASN A 499 9.38 -0.46 -16.82
CA ASN A 499 8.63 0.07 -17.95
C ASN A 499 7.80 -1.01 -18.67
N CYS A 500 8.36 -2.21 -18.85
CA CYS A 500 7.62 -3.34 -19.42
C CYS A 500 6.41 -3.70 -18.56
N ARG A 501 6.60 -3.78 -17.23
CA ARG A 501 5.54 -4.08 -16.27
C ARG A 501 4.43 -3.01 -16.29
N LYS A 502 4.78 -1.72 -16.35
CA LYS A 502 3.81 -0.61 -16.43
C LYS A 502 2.97 -0.68 -17.72
N LEU A 503 3.60 -0.95 -18.87
CA LEU A 503 2.89 -1.09 -20.15
C LEU A 503 1.96 -2.31 -20.15
N GLU A 504 2.41 -3.45 -19.61
CA GLU A 504 1.59 -4.66 -19.51
C GLU A 504 0.36 -4.42 -18.63
N GLU A 505 0.54 -3.81 -17.46
CA GLU A 505 -0.55 -3.48 -16.55
C GLU A 505 -1.52 -2.48 -17.17
N ALA A 506 -1.02 -1.42 -17.81
CA ALA A 506 -1.86 -0.46 -18.52
C ALA A 506 -2.67 -1.12 -19.65
N SER A 507 -2.02 -1.98 -20.45
CA SER A 507 -2.70 -2.71 -21.53
C SER A 507 -3.80 -3.62 -20.97
N ARG A 508 -3.54 -4.37 -19.89
CA ARG A 508 -4.54 -5.21 -19.21
C ARG A 508 -5.74 -4.39 -18.73
N LEU A 509 -5.51 -3.27 -18.05
CA LEU A 509 -6.57 -2.37 -17.58
C LEU A 509 -7.37 -1.74 -18.74
N MET A 510 -6.75 -1.58 -19.91
CA MET A 510 -7.38 -1.16 -21.16
C MET A 510 -7.93 -2.35 -21.99
N LYS A 511 -8.22 -3.49 -21.35
CA LYS A 511 -8.78 -4.69 -21.98
C LYS A 511 -7.92 -5.24 -23.13
N HIS A 512 -6.60 -5.17 -22.97
CA HIS A 512 -5.57 -5.61 -23.94
C HIS A 512 -5.63 -4.92 -25.31
N LYS A 513 -6.25 -3.74 -25.40
CA LYS A 513 -6.14 -2.88 -26.58
C LYS A 513 -4.72 -2.28 -26.64
N PRO A 514 -4.10 -2.13 -27.83
CA PRO A 514 -2.86 -1.37 -27.97
C PRO A 514 -3.01 0.04 -27.40
N LEU A 515 -2.02 0.48 -26.63
CA LEU A 515 -2.02 1.78 -25.97
C LEU A 515 -1.71 2.89 -27.00
N PRO A 516 -2.42 4.02 -26.97
CA PRO A 516 -2.06 5.18 -27.78
C PRO A 516 -0.61 5.58 -27.53
N ARG A 517 0.15 5.86 -28.60
CA ARG A 517 1.60 6.09 -28.52
C ARG A 517 1.98 7.19 -27.54
N SER A 518 1.28 8.32 -27.57
CA SER A 518 1.53 9.44 -26.68
C SER A 518 1.24 9.08 -25.22
N PHE A 519 0.20 8.28 -24.96
CA PHE A 519 -0.13 7.79 -23.62
C PHE A 519 0.92 6.78 -23.12
N ALA A 520 1.31 5.83 -23.96
CA ALA A 520 2.39 4.88 -23.67
C ALA A 520 3.70 5.62 -23.34
N GLN A 521 4.02 6.69 -24.09
CA GLN A 521 5.19 7.52 -23.82
C GLN A 521 5.17 8.14 -22.41
N GLN A 522 4.00 8.55 -21.92
CA GLN A 522 3.86 9.17 -20.60
C GLN A 522 3.79 8.17 -19.44
N LEU A 523 3.54 6.89 -19.71
CA LEU A 523 3.66 5.81 -18.73
C LEU A 523 5.11 5.44 -18.43
N LEU A 524 6.04 5.67 -19.35
CA LEU A 524 7.44 5.23 -19.24
C LEU A 524 8.26 6.11 -18.31
N THR A 525 9.07 5.49 -17.45
CA THR A 525 10.19 6.15 -16.76
C THR A 525 11.33 6.29 -17.76
N ARG A 526 11.68 7.52 -18.12
CA ARG A 526 12.61 7.83 -19.21
C ARG A 526 13.60 8.91 -18.82
N SER A 527 14.72 8.95 -19.52
CA SER A 527 15.67 10.06 -19.40
C SER A 527 15.10 11.33 -20.02
N ARG A 528 15.54 12.51 -19.55
CA ARG A 528 15.07 13.79 -20.08
C ARG A 528 15.36 13.89 -21.59
N GLY A 529 14.33 14.20 -22.38
CA GLY A 529 14.43 14.36 -23.83
C GLY A 529 14.48 13.06 -24.64
N GLU A 530 14.54 11.89 -23.99
CA GLU A 530 14.36 10.61 -24.65
C GLU A 530 12.93 10.54 -25.21
N THR A 531 12.74 10.03 -26.43
CA THR A 531 11.41 9.80 -27.05
C THR A 531 11.00 8.35 -26.89
N LEU A 532 9.72 8.03 -27.13
CA LEU A 532 9.28 6.63 -27.17
C LEU A 532 10.08 5.81 -28.19
N ASP A 533 10.30 6.33 -29.39
CA ASP A 533 11.03 5.62 -30.45
C ASP A 533 12.51 5.42 -30.12
N LEU A 534 13.16 6.41 -29.50
CA LEU A 534 14.54 6.25 -29.02
C LEU A 534 14.63 5.14 -27.95
N TRP A 535 13.69 5.12 -27.01
CA TRP A 535 13.64 4.07 -25.99
C TRP A 535 13.41 2.68 -26.62
N LEU A 536 12.42 2.54 -27.51
CA LEU A 536 12.11 1.28 -28.22
C LEU A 536 13.31 0.78 -29.03
N ASN A 537 14.03 1.67 -29.71
CA ASN A 537 15.24 1.34 -30.48
C ASN A 537 16.45 0.99 -29.59
N SER A 538 16.41 1.35 -28.31
CA SER A 538 17.46 1.06 -27.34
C SER A 538 17.27 -0.27 -26.59
N LEU A 539 16.16 -0.98 -26.83
CA LEU A 539 15.86 -2.24 -26.17
C LEU A 539 16.92 -3.30 -26.54
N PRO A 540 17.43 -4.07 -25.57
CA PRO A 540 18.65 -4.87 -25.74
C PRO A 540 18.47 -6.13 -26.60
N ASN A 541 17.25 -6.57 -26.89
CA ASN A 541 16.99 -7.70 -27.78
C ASN A 541 15.67 -7.54 -28.57
N GLU A 542 15.61 -8.14 -29.76
CA GLU A 542 14.48 -7.98 -30.69
C GLU A 542 13.18 -8.66 -30.21
N ALA A 543 13.30 -9.74 -29.43
CA ALA A 543 12.13 -10.42 -28.85
C ALA A 543 11.38 -9.49 -27.89
N LEU A 544 12.11 -8.81 -27.01
CA LEU A 544 11.55 -7.82 -26.10
C LEU A 544 10.93 -6.65 -26.87
N ALA A 545 11.66 -6.13 -27.86
CA ALA A 545 11.16 -5.04 -28.68
C ALA A 545 9.86 -5.41 -29.41
N THR A 546 9.73 -6.65 -29.89
CA THR A 546 8.52 -7.17 -30.52
C THR A 546 7.35 -7.20 -29.54
N GLU A 547 7.52 -7.81 -28.36
CA GLU A 547 6.48 -7.90 -27.34
C GLU A 547 6.03 -6.51 -26.85
N VAL A 548 6.98 -5.59 -26.62
CA VAL A 548 6.66 -4.21 -26.22
C VAL A 548 5.91 -3.46 -27.33
N ARG A 549 6.32 -3.60 -28.59
CA ARG A 549 5.65 -2.94 -29.73
C ARG A 549 4.22 -3.43 -29.91
N MET A 550 3.91 -4.68 -29.59
CA MET A 550 2.53 -5.20 -29.65
C MET A 550 1.58 -4.52 -28.65
N LEU A 551 2.09 -3.98 -27.55
CA LEU A 551 1.29 -3.26 -26.56
C LEU A 551 0.98 -1.82 -26.97
N ILE A 552 1.57 -1.31 -28.04
CA ILE A 552 1.53 0.11 -28.41
C ILE A 552 0.99 0.24 -29.84
N GLU A 553 0.17 1.25 -30.08
CA GLU A 553 -0.28 1.56 -31.44
C GLU A 553 0.91 1.81 -32.40
N PRO A 554 0.85 1.30 -33.65
CA PRO A 554 1.97 1.41 -34.58
C PRO A 554 2.15 2.84 -35.12
N VAL A 555 1.06 3.63 -35.19
CA VAL A 555 1.06 4.98 -35.78
C VAL A 555 0.40 5.94 -34.79
N PRO A 556 0.92 7.17 -34.62
CA PRO A 556 0.28 8.18 -33.79
C PRO A 556 -1.11 8.55 -34.33
N GLN A 557 -2.11 8.59 -33.47
CA GLN A 557 -3.42 9.15 -33.84
C GLN A 557 -3.39 10.68 -33.65
N PRO A 558 -3.70 11.47 -34.70
CA PRO A 558 -3.73 12.93 -34.56
C PRO A 558 -4.91 13.37 -33.70
N LEU A 559 -4.72 14.46 -32.94
CA LEU A 559 -5.80 15.09 -32.19
C LEU A 559 -6.89 15.61 -33.14
N ILE A 560 -8.14 15.59 -32.67
CA ILE A 560 -9.30 16.02 -33.46
C ILE A 560 -9.28 17.54 -33.64
N LEU A 561 -9.10 17.99 -34.89
CA LEU A 561 -9.23 19.38 -35.31
C LEU A 561 -10.63 19.63 -35.87
N LYS A 562 -11.34 20.64 -35.35
CA LYS A 562 -12.59 21.11 -35.98
C LYS A 562 -12.27 21.76 -37.33
N LYS A 563 -13.16 21.60 -38.32
CA LYS A 563 -12.98 22.19 -39.66
C LYS A 563 -12.74 23.71 -39.55
N GLY A 564 -11.61 24.18 -40.07
CA GLY A 564 -11.21 25.59 -40.03
C GLY A 564 -10.56 26.06 -38.72
N ALA A 565 -10.45 25.20 -37.70
CA ALA A 565 -9.74 25.52 -36.47
C ALA A 565 -8.22 25.37 -36.67
N LYS A 566 -7.45 26.24 -35.99
CA LYS A 566 -5.98 26.20 -35.96
C LYS A 566 -5.43 25.40 -34.79
N VAL A 567 -6.27 25.06 -33.81
CA VAL A 567 -5.90 24.31 -32.60
C VAL A 567 -6.90 23.15 -32.41
N PRO A 568 -6.50 22.05 -31.74
CA PRO A 568 -7.39 20.93 -31.47
C PRO A 568 -8.62 21.34 -30.66
N ALA A 569 -9.69 20.54 -30.77
CA ALA A 569 -10.93 20.81 -30.06
C ALA A 569 -10.77 20.65 -28.53
N SER A 570 -11.09 21.70 -27.78
CA SER A 570 -11.18 21.71 -26.32
C SER A 570 -12.57 22.15 -25.86
N LEU A 571 -12.91 21.83 -24.60
CA LEU A 571 -14.17 22.19 -23.97
C LEU A 571 -14.05 23.53 -23.21
N THR A 572 -12.89 23.79 -22.59
CA THR A 572 -12.73 24.86 -21.59
C THR A 572 -11.62 25.86 -21.91
N TYR A 573 -10.63 25.53 -22.75
CA TYR A 573 -9.46 26.41 -22.97
C TYR A 573 -9.76 27.78 -23.55
N ALA A 574 -10.88 27.96 -24.25
CA ALA A 574 -11.34 29.29 -24.65
C ALA A 574 -11.58 30.25 -23.45
N LYS A 575 -11.74 29.72 -22.23
CA LYS A 575 -11.96 30.47 -20.98
C LYS A 575 -10.75 30.45 -20.04
N SER A 576 -9.84 29.49 -20.18
CA SER A 576 -8.67 29.34 -19.29
C SER A 576 -7.32 29.68 -19.94
N ALA A 577 -7.18 29.55 -21.26
CA ALA A 577 -5.98 29.99 -21.99
C ALA A 577 -6.03 31.50 -22.31
N ARG A 578 -6.05 32.34 -21.28
CA ARG A 578 -6.07 33.81 -21.43
C ARG A 578 -5.46 34.51 -20.21
N ARG A 579 -4.93 35.72 -20.43
CA ARG A 579 -4.29 36.50 -19.36
C ARG A 579 -5.22 36.81 -18.18
N SER A 580 -6.49 37.08 -18.43
CA SER A 580 -7.46 37.33 -17.33
C SER A 580 -7.61 36.13 -16.39
N PHE A 581 -7.50 34.90 -16.90
CA PHE A 581 -7.55 33.69 -16.09
C PHE A 581 -6.31 33.58 -15.18
N GLU A 582 -5.10 33.82 -15.73
CA GLU A 582 -3.85 33.86 -14.96
C GLU A 582 -3.92 34.90 -13.83
N LEU A 583 -4.41 36.11 -14.13
CA LEU A 583 -4.54 37.17 -13.14
C LEU A 583 -5.53 36.82 -12.02
N ASP A 584 -6.66 36.22 -12.37
CA ASP A 584 -7.65 35.80 -11.38
C ASP A 584 -7.10 34.64 -10.53
N TYR A 585 -6.34 33.73 -11.11
CA TYR A 585 -5.66 32.65 -10.39
C TYR A 585 -4.68 33.18 -9.36
N TRP A 586 -3.74 34.02 -9.77
CA TRP A 586 -2.77 34.65 -8.87
C TRP A 586 -3.43 35.36 -7.68
N LYS A 587 -4.43 36.20 -7.97
CA LYS A 587 -5.14 36.97 -6.94
C LYS A 587 -5.93 36.09 -5.99
N THR A 588 -6.49 34.99 -6.49
CA THR A 588 -7.24 34.06 -5.66
C THR A 588 -6.31 33.34 -4.69
N ILE A 589 -5.17 32.83 -5.16
CA ILE A 589 -4.17 32.20 -4.27
C ILE A 589 -3.72 33.19 -3.20
N SER A 590 -3.24 34.38 -3.61
CA SER A 590 -2.75 35.40 -2.69
C SER A 590 -3.78 35.80 -1.64
N SER A 591 -5.06 35.90 -2.01
CA SER A 591 -6.13 36.22 -1.06
C SER A 591 -6.41 35.11 -0.05
N LEU A 592 -6.21 33.85 -0.42
CA LEU A 592 -6.47 32.69 0.44
C LEU A 592 -5.27 32.36 1.34
N SER A 593 -4.05 32.52 0.81
CA SER A 593 -2.82 32.14 1.50
C SER A 593 -2.28 33.21 2.44
N GLU A 594 -2.20 34.45 1.97
CA GLU A 594 -1.57 35.59 2.66
C GLU A 594 -2.58 36.70 3.03
N GLY A 595 -3.87 36.43 2.84
CA GLY A 595 -4.95 37.36 3.16
C GLY A 595 -5.40 37.30 4.62
N MET A 596 -6.71 37.09 4.82
CA MET A 596 -7.34 37.17 6.14
C MET A 596 -7.18 35.90 7.00
N PHE A 597 -6.80 34.78 6.40
CA PHE A 597 -6.84 33.45 7.02
C PHE A 597 -5.41 32.91 7.19
N LEU A 598 -4.95 32.77 8.44
CA LEU A 598 -3.58 32.40 8.81
C LEU A 598 -3.53 31.10 9.63
N ASN A 599 -4.39 30.93 10.65
CA ASN A 599 -4.46 29.70 11.45
C ASN A 599 -5.43 28.68 10.83
N LYS A 600 -4.95 27.94 9.83
CA LYS A 600 -5.78 27.09 8.95
C LYS A 600 -5.50 25.59 9.09
N ASN A 601 -4.72 25.15 10.08
CA ASN A 601 -4.59 23.71 10.33
C ASN A 601 -5.84 23.20 11.06
N ASN A 602 -6.25 21.96 10.77
CA ASN A 602 -7.43 21.35 11.38
C ASN A 602 -7.31 21.21 12.91
N ALA A 603 -6.09 21.04 13.45
CA ALA A 603 -5.84 20.85 14.87
C ALA A 603 -5.80 22.16 15.67
N ASP A 604 -5.80 23.31 15.00
CA ASP A 604 -5.66 24.60 15.66
C ASP A 604 -6.85 24.96 16.58
N ILE A 605 -6.63 25.69 17.67
CA ILE A 605 -5.32 26.15 18.15
C ILE A 605 -4.62 25.09 19.00
N VAL A 606 -3.34 24.84 18.74
CA VAL A 606 -2.53 24.01 19.64
C VAL A 606 -2.32 24.72 20.97
N LEU A 607 -2.57 24.00 22.07
CA LEU A 607 -2.69 24.54 23.42
C LEU A 607 -1.38 24.54 24.23
N ASP A 608 -0.27 24.05 23.65
CA ASP A 608 1.03 24.12 24.31
C ASP A 608 1.48 25.58 24.49
N GLU A 609 2.33 25.83 25.50
CA GLU A 609 2.75 27.18 25.87
C GLU A 609 3.61 27.85 24.79
N THR A 610 4.49 27.08 24.13
CA THR A 610 5.40 27.58 23.11
C THR A 610 4.62 28.07 21.89
N THR A 611 3.68 27.27 21.40
CA THR A 611 2.83 27.62 20.27
C THR A 611 1.96 28.83 20.58
N ARG A 612 1.29 28.85 21.73
CA ARG A 612 0.43 29.99 22.11
C ARG A 612 1.18 31.32 22.18
N LYS A 613 2.45 31.33 22.62
CA LYS A 613 3.25 32.58 22.63
C LYS A 613 3.58 33.11 21.24
N MET A 614 3.62 32.23 20.23
CA MET A 614 4.00 32.58 18.86
C MET A 614 2.80 32.93 17.98
N LEU A 615 1.60 32.48 18.35
CA LEU A 615 0.40 32.69 17.55
C LEU A 615 -0.02 34.17 17.55
N PRO A 616 -0.15 34.82 16.38
CA PRO A 616 -0.65 36.18 16.28
C PRO A 616 -2.17 36.29 16.52
N TYR A 617 -2.89 35.17 16.39
CA TYR A 617 -4.33 35.04 16.61
C TYR A 617 -4.61 33.75 17.41
N HIS A 618 -5.58 33.79 18.32
CA HIS A 618 -5.88 32.67 19.22
C HIS A 618 -7.17 31.91 18.89
N ASP A 619 -7.65 32.05 17.66
CA ASP A 619 -8.80 31.31 17.12
C ASP A 619 -8.41 30.52 15.88
N ARG A 620 -9.10 29.39 15.64
CA ARG A 620 -9.02 28.64 14.37
C ARG A 620 -9.75 29.41 13.28
N GLN A 621 -9.12 29.59 12.12
CA GLN A 621 -9.66 30.38 11.00
C GLN A 621 -10.18 29.54 9.82
N LEU A 622 -10.21 28.21 10.00
CA LEU A 622 -10.74 27.25 9.03
C LEU A 622 -12.26 27.41 8.80
N GLU A 623 -13.03 27.72 9.85
CA GLU A 623 -14.47 27.97 9.77
C GLU A 623 -14.81 29.26 8.99
N PRO A 624 -14.19 30.41 9.28
CA PRO A 624 -14.32 31.61 8.43
C PRO A 624 -13.93 31.38 6.96
N LEU A 625 -12.85 30.63 6.70
CA LEU A 625 -12.42 30.30 5.34
C LEU A 625 -13.48 29.49 4.59
N SER A 626 -14.06 28.47 5.24
CA SER A 626 -15.13 27.67 4.62
C SER A 626 -16.39 28.50 4.32
N GLU A 627 -16.78 29.44 5.18
CA GLU A 627 -17.88 30.37 4.86
C GLU A 627 -17.56 31.29 3.68
N HIS A 628 -16.30 31.74 3.56
CA HIS A 628 -15.84 32.53 2.43
C HIS A 628 -15.99 31.77 1.10
N LEU A 629 -15.55 30.51 1.07
CA LEU A 629 -15.66 29.65 -0.12
C LEU A 629 -17.14 29.41 -0.50
N LEU A 630 -18.01 29.06 0.45
CA LEU A 630 -19.43 28.88 0.18
C LEU A 630 -20.10 30.16 -0.33
N ALA A 631 -19.75 31.33 0.24
CA ALA A 631 -20.26 32.62 -0.21
C ALA A 631 -19.82 32.94 -1.65
N TYR A 632 -18.57 32.63 -2.02
CA TYR A 632 -18.08 32.77 -3.38
C TYR A 632 -18.92 31.97 -4.37
N TYR A 633 -19.18 30.68 -4.10
CA TYR A 633 -19.96 29.84 -5.00
C TYR A 633 -21.42 30.31 -5.13
N ARG A 634 -22.06 30.70 -4.03
CA ARG A 634 -23.42 31.27 -4.06
C ARG A 634 -23.49 32.49 -4.98
N LYS A 635 -22.49 33.37 -4.91
CA LYS A 635 -22.38 34.53 -5.80
C LYS A 635 -22.26 34.12 -7.26
N LYS A 636 -21.36 33.19 -7.60
CA LYS A 636 -21.15 32.73 -8.99
C LYS A 636 -22.38 32.03 -9.56
N VAL A 637 -23.03 31.18 -8.78
CA VAL A 637 -24.29 30.50 -9.17
C VAL A 637 -25.41 31.51 -9.41
N SER A 638 -25.54 32.52 -8.54
CA SER A 638 -26.53 33.59 -8.73
C SER A 638 -26.26 34.37 -10.02
N SER A 639 -25.01 34.74 -10.29
CA SER A 639 -24.61 35.42 -11.53
C SER A 639 -24.86 34.57 -12.79
N ALA A 640 -24.78 33.25 -12.70
CA ALA A 640 -25.08 32.35 -13.82
C ALA A 640 -26.59 32.17 -14.07
N GLY A 641 -27.44 32.52 -13.09
CA GLY A 641 -28.89 32.30 -13.12
C GLY A 641 -29.31 30.86 -12.81
N LEU A 642 -28.51 30.13 -12.02
CA LEU A 642 -28.71 28.69 -11.74
C LEU A 642 -29.01 28.38 -10.25
N LYS A 643 -29.46 29.39 -9.48
CA LYS A 643 -29.69 29.30 -8.02
C LYS A 643 -30.61 28.16 -7.58
N ASP A 644 -31.58 27.79 -8.42
CA ASP A 644 -32.58 26.76 -8.10
C ASP A 644 -32.16 25.36 -8.60
N GLN A 645 -31.04 25.27 -9.34
CA GLN A 645 -30.57 24.04 -9.98
C GLN A 645 -29.29 23.49 -9.34
N VAL A 646 -28.40 24.38 -8.89
CA VAL A 646 -27.13 24.05 -8.25
C VAL A 646 -27.32 23.95 -6.75
N LEU A 647 -26.80 22.87 -6.15
CA LEU A 647 -26.79 22.71 -4.69
C LEU A 647 -25.44 23.14 -4.14
N ILE A 648 -25.46 23.94 -3.07
CA ILE A 648 -24.26 24.40 -2.35
C ILE A 648 -24.49 24.15 -0.88
N GLY A 649 -23.56 23.45 -0.24
CA GLY A 649 -23.69 23.05 1.16
C GLY A 649 -22.41 22.47 1.72
N ASP A 650 -22.53 21.84 2.87
CA ASP A 650 -21.43 21.15 3.56
C ASP A 650 -21.83 19.75 4.04
N ILE A 651 -20.80 18.98 4.40
CA ILE A 651 -20.90 17.61 4.88
C ILE A 651 -20.15 17.57 6.23
N PRO A 652 -20.81 17.88 7.35
CA PRO A 652 -20.20 17.92 8.67
C PRO A 652 -19.90 16.53 9.20
N PHE A 653 -18.78 16.37 9.89
CA PHE A 653 -18.35 15.14 10.56
C PHE A 653 -17.56 15.44 11.84
N ARG A 654 -17.25 14.37 12.58
CA ARG A 654 -16.41 14.46 13.78
C ARG A 654 -15.04 13.90 13.49
N TRP A 655 -14.00 14.55 14.03
CA TRP A 655 -12.71 13.92 14.21
C TRP A 655 -12.80 12.86 15.30
N ARG A 656 -12.76 11.58 14.91
CA ARG A 656 -12.77 10.43 15.83
C ARG A 656 -11.41 9.75 15.82
N THR A 657 -10.87 9.51 17.00
CA THR A 657 -9.63 8.75 17.25
C THR A 657 -9.75 8.06 18.61
N ASP A 658 -9.01 6.96 18.80
CA ASP A 658 -8.96 6.23 20.07
C ASP A 658 -7.91 6.80 21.04
N PHE A 659 -7.17 7.84 20.61
CA PHE A 659 -6.08 8.46 21.35
C PHE A 659 -6.45 9.85 21.86
N ASP A 660 -5.88 10.23 23.01
CA ASP A 660 -6.16 11.50 23.66
C ASP A 660 -5.21 12.59 23.16
N TYR A 661 -5.77 13.58 22.45
CA TYR A 661 -5.06 14.75 21.94
C TYR A 661 -5.57 16.04 22.59
N SER A 662 -5.74 16.05 23.92
CA SER A 662 -6.27 17.19 24.68
C SER A 662 -5.49 18.51 24.53
N TRP A 663 -4.37 18.50 23.82
CA TRP A 663 -3.57 19.69 23.49
C TRP A 663 -3.90 20.26 22.10
N MET A 664 -4.75 19.63 21.30
CA MET A 664 -5.21 20.10 19.99
C MET A 664 -6.61 20.72 20.10
N GLY A 665 -6.71 22.04 19.96
CA GLY A 665 -7.98 22.76 20.08
C GLY A 665 -9.04 22.32 19.06
N GLY A 666 -8.63 22.01 17.83
CA GLY A 666 -9.53 21.52 16.78
C GLY A 666 -10.14 20.16 17.12
N TRP A 667 -9.36 19.26 17.72
CA TRP A 667 -9.88 17.98 18.20
C TRP A 667 -10.88 18.17 19.35
N LEU A 668 -10.56 18.98 20.35
CA LEU A 668 -11.45 19.26 21.49
C LEU A 668 -12.80 19.85 21.08
N LYS A 669 -12.85 20.68 20.02
CA LYS A 669 -14.11 21.20 19.48
C LYS A 669 -15.09 20.09 19.04
N ASN A 670 -14.59 18.89 18.74
CA ASN A 670 -15.42 17.76 18.32
C ASN A 670 -16.09 17.00 19.49
N ASP A 671 -15.82 17.37 20.74
CA ASP A 671 -16.43 16.75 21.93
C ASP A 671 -17.95 17.04 22.01
N GLU A 672 -18.34 18.28 21.74
CA GLU A 672 -19.73 18.73 21.81
C GLU A 672 -20.55 18.36 20.56
N GLY A 673 -19.89 18.17 19.41
CA GLY A 673 -20.57 18.14 18.11
C GLY A 673 -19.65 17.80 16.94
N ALA A 674 -20.22 17.71 15.74
CA ALA A 674 -19.41 17.74 14.52
C ALA A 674 -18.84 19.16 14.35
N ALA A 675 -17.52 19.29 14.33
CA ALA A 675 -16.83 20.56 14.13
C ALA A 675 -16.12 20.66 12.77
N GLU A 676 -15.93 19.54 12.09
CA GLU A 676 -15.30 19.48 10.78
C GLU A 676 -16.33 19.39 9.66
N ARG A 677 -15.98 19.87 8.47
CA ARG A 677 -16.89 19.87 7.31
C ARG A 677 -16.15 19.86 5.98
N ASP A 678 -16.57 18.98 5.09
CA ASP A 678 -16.23 19.10 3.66
C ASP A 678 -17.25 20.04 3.00
N LEU A 679 -16.81 20.82 2.03
CA LEU A 679 -17.69 21.72 1.28
C LEU A 679 -18.06 21.08 -0.05
N ILE A 680 -19.30 21.25 -0.51
CA ILE A 680 -19.76 20.65 -1.76
C ILE A 680 -20.59 21.62 -2.61
N VAL A 681 -20.27 21.66 -3.91
CA VAL A 681 -21.05 22.35 -4.95
C VAL A 681 -21.42 21.36 -6.05
N MET A 682 -22.71 21.15 -6.27
CA MET A 682 -23.22 20.19 -7.27
C MET A 682 -23.76 20.93 -8.49
N ILE A 683 -22.97 20.95 -9.57
CA ILE A 683 -23.33 21.57 -10.85
C ILE A 683 -24.02 20.52 -11.73
N PRO A 684 -25.27 20.78 -12.19
CA PRO A 684 -26.07 19.76 -12.84
C PRO A 684 -25.63 19.48 -14.27
N GLY A 685 -25.63 18.20 -14.66
CA GLY A 685 -25.57 17.76 -16.05
C GLY A 685 -26.85 17.10 -16.53
N LYS A 686 -26.79 16.47 -17.71
CA LYS A 686 -27.94 15.74 -18.29
C LYS A 686 -28.39 14.56 -17.43
N ASP A 687 -27.43 13.82 -16.86
CA ASP A 687 -27.68 12.67 -16.00
C ASP A 687 -27.29 12.96 -14.55
N ARG A 688 -28.31 13.22 -13.71
CA ARG A 688 -28.16 13.53 -12.28
C ARG A 688 -27.84 12.30 -11.41
N SER A 689 -27.88 11.08 -11.97
CA SER A 689 -27.63 9.84 -11.23
C SER A 689 -26.14 9.51 -11.12
N ARG A 690 -25.29 10.23 -11.86
CA ARG A 690 -23.84 10.10 -11.84
C ARG A 690 -23.17 11.45 -11.63
N ALA A 691 -21.96 11.43 -11.09
CA ALA A 691 -21.16 12.63 -10.93
C ALA A 691 -19.66 12.37 -11.19
N VAL A 692 -18.96 13.39 -11.70
CA VAL A 692 -17.50 13.47 -11.63
C VAL A 692 -17.15 14.48 -10.53
N ILE A 693 -16.23 14.12 -9.65
CA ILE A 693 -15.74 15.00 -8.59
C ILE A 693 -14.43 15.67 -9.06
N MET A 694 -14.34 16.97 -8.86
CA MET A 694 -13.07 17.70 -8.77
C MET A 694 -12.88 18.06 -7.29
N SER A 695 -11.69 17.85 -6.74
CA SER A 695 -11.44 17.98 -5.31
C SER A 695 -10.07 18.57 -5.01
N ASP A 696 -9.96 19.22 -3.87
CA ASP A 696 -8.75 19.71 -3.19
C ASP A 696 -8.93 19.52 -1.67
N HIS A 697 -7.96 19.98 -0.86
CA HIS A 697 -8.16 20.28 0.56
C HIS A 697 -7.89 21.77 0.83
N TYR A 698 -8.56 22.34 1.84
CA TYR A 698 -8.49 23.78 2.13
C TYR A 698 -7.84 24.14 3.48
N ASP A 699 -7.48 23.14 4.30
CA ASP A 699 -6.58 23.29 5.45
C ASP A 699 -5.10 23.29 5.03
N THR A 700 -4.19 23.65 5.95
CA THR A 700 -2.75 23.76 5.68
C THR A 700 -1.88 23.04 6.71
N ALA A 701 -0.72 22.54 6.29
CA ALA A 701 0.29 21.90 7.12
C ALA A 701 0.84 22.79 8.25
N TYR A 702 1.49 22.15 9.23
CA TYR A 702 2.40 22.83 10.15
C TYR A 702 3.79 23.03 9.55
N MET A 703 4.43 24.15 9.88
CA MET A 703 5.77 24.52 9.43
C MET A 703 6.86 23.79 10.22
N ALA A 704 7.60 22.91 9.56
CA ALA A 704 8.71 22.12 10.09
C ALA A 704 9.86 22.99 10.58
N ASP A 705 10.19 24.08 9.87
CA ASP A 705 11.25 25.02 10.24
C ASP A 705 10.91 25.89 11.45
N LYS A 706 9.63 26.04 11.80
CA LYS A 706 9.21 26.65 13.07
C LYS A 706 9.24 25.67 14.24
N TYR A 707 8.97 24.40 13.98
CA TYR A 707 8.95 23.37 15.01
C TYR A 707 10.35 22.86 15.37
N TYR A 708 11.08 22.32 14.39
CA TYR A 708 12.33 21.60 14.61
C TYR A 708 13.49 22.55 14.93
N LYS A 709 14.17 22.31 16.06
CA LYS A 709 15.26 23.18 16.56
C LYS A 709 16.47 23.18 15.63
N GLU A 710 16.75 22.04 15.02
CA GLU A 710 17.81 21.85 14.04
C GLU A 710 17.60 22.65 12.74
N LEU A 711 16.37 23.10 12.49
CA LEU A 711 16.02 24.00 11.38
C LEU A 711 15.91 25.47 11.81
N GLY A 712 16.23 25.79 13.07
CA GLY A 712 16.11 27.14 13.64
C GLY A 712 14.76 27.41 14.33
N GLY A 713 13.91 26.39 14.46
CA GLY A 713 12.62 26.45 15.14
C GLY A 713 12.74 26.49 16.67
N ASN A 714 11.61 26.72 17.33
CA ASN A 714 11.52 26.78 18.80
C ASN A 714 10.55 25.75 19.40
N GLY A 715 9.95 24.88 18.58
CA GLY A 715 8.95 23.90 18.98
C GLY A 715 7.50 24.34 18.80
N ALA A 716 7.25 25.53 18.22
CA ALA A 716 5.89 25.99 17.95
C ALA A 716 5.28 25.28 16.73
N ARG A 717 4.01 24.88 16.85
CA ARG A 717 3.20 24.35 15.74
C ARG A 717 2.41 25.48 15.10
N MET A 718 2.92 25.97 13.97
CA MET A 718 2.38 27.14 13.28
C MET A 718 1.94 26.73 11.87
N ALA A 719 0.69 27.01 11.51
CA ALA A 719 0.15 26.67 10.19
C ALA A 719 0.86 27.46 9.09
N ALA A 720 1.17 26.80 7.98
CA ALA A 720 1.74 27.45 6.79
C ALA A 720 0.72 28.36 6.10
N CYS A 721 1.20 29.33 5.32
CA CYS A 721 0.34 30.18 4.51
C CYS A 721 -0.43 29.35 3.47
N GLY A 722 0.16 28.29 2.93
CA GLY A 722 -0.52 27.33 2.07
C GLY A 722 -0.64 27.78 0.61
N ALA A 723 0.26 28.63 0.12
CA ALA A 723 0.11 29.21 -1.21
C ALA A 723 0.12 28.15 -2.30
N ASP A 724 1.06 27.22 -2.22
CA ASP A 724 1.08 26.05 -3.07
C ASP A 724 0.27 24.91 -2.45
N ASP A 725 0.39 24.70 -1.13
CA ASP A 725 -0.20 23.59 -0.36
C ASP A 725 -1.31 24.07 0.63
N ASN A 726 -2.55 24.24 0.22
CA ASN A 726 -3.08 23.86 -1.10
C ASN A 726 -4.02 24.90 -1.71
N HIS A 727 -3.81 26.19 -1.39
CA HIS A 727 -4.64 27.28 -1.93
C HIS A 727 -4.51 27.44 -3.45
N SER A 728 -3.44 26.90 -4.05
CA SER A 728 -3.32 26.77 -5.50
C SER A 728 -4.42 25.88 -6.09
N ALA A 729 -4.67 24.69 -5.53
CA ALA A 729 -5.77 23.83 -5.95
C ALA A 729 -7.15 24.40 -5.58
N THR A 730 -7.29 25.02 -4.40
CA THR A 730 -8.52 25.72 -4.02
C THR A 730 -8.87 26.83 -5.01
N ALA A 731 -7.89 27.61 -5.46
CA ALA A 731 -8.09 28.61 -6.50
C ALA A 731 -8.52 28.00 -7.84
N ALA A 732 -7.97 26.83 -8.21
CA ALA A 732 -8.39 26.11 -9.42
C ALA A 732 -9.87 25.72 -9.37
N MET A 733 -10.34 25.20 -8.25
CA MET A 733 -11.74 24.86 -8.00
C MET A 733 -12.67 26.08 -8.12
N MET A 734 -12.27 27.19 -7.52
CA MET A 734 -13.01 28.45 -7.58
C MET A 734 -13.13 28.98 -9.02
N LEU A 735 -12.09 28.83 -9.83
CA LEU A 735 -12.08 29.25 -11.24
C LEU A 735 -12.77 28.27 -12.19
N ALA A 736 -12.81 26.98 -11.84
CA ALA A 736 -13.52 25.96 -12.59
C ALA A 736 -15.04 26.18 -12.54
N ALA A 737 -15.58 26.55 -11.38
CA ALA A 737 -17.00 26.74 -11.16
C ALA A 737 -17.73 27.59 -12.22
N PRO A 738 -17.32 28.84 -12.54
CA PRO A 738 -17.99 29.63 -13.57
C PRO A 738 -17.96 28.98 -14.97
N ILE A 739 -16.90 28.23 -15.30
CA ILE A 739 -16.78 27.52 -16.58
C ILE A 739 -17.79 26.37 -16.63
N PHE A 740 -17.84 25.54 -15.58
CA PHE A 740 -18.78 24.42 -15.51
C PHE A 740 -20.24 24.89 -15.41
N LEU A 741 -20.53 26.00 -14.74
CA LEU A 741 -21.85 26.62 -14.73
C LEU A 741 -22.29 27.06 -16.13
N GLU A 742 -21.38 27.64 -16.93
CA GLU A 742 -21.66 28.00 -18.32
C GLU A 742 -21.94 26.75 -19.18
N MET A 743 -21.15 25.69 -19.00
CA MET A 743 -21.34 24.41 -19.70
C MET A 743 -22.67 23.74 -19.33
N SER A 744 -23.01 23.74 -18.04
CA SER A 744 -24.30 23.24 -17.51
C SER A 744 -25.47 23.99 -18.13
N LYS A 745 -25.41 25.33 -18.13
CA LYS A 745 -26.44 26.19 -18.76
C LYS A 745 -26.62 25.92 -20.25
N LYS A 746 -25.54 25.55 -20.95
CA LYS A 746 -25.56 25.16 -22.36
C LYS A 746 -25.96 23.71 -22.61
N GLY A 747 -26.23 22.92 -21.56
CA GLY A 747 -26.55 21.50 -21.67
C GLY A 747 -25.41 20.67 -22.24
N LEU A 748 -24.16 21.05 -21.97
CA LEU A 748 -22.98 20.34 -22.49
C LEU A 748 -22.57 19.17 -21.59
N LEU A 749 -22.80 19.26 -20.28
CA LEU A 749 -22.38 18.24 -19.31
C LEU A 749 -23.22 16.96 -19.43
N GLY A 750 -22.55 15.81 -19.52
CA GLY A 750 -23.18 14.48 -19.61
C GLY A 750 -23.68 13.97 -18.27
N CYS A 751 -23.00 14.29 -17.18
CA CYS A 751 -23.41 14.03 -15.79
C CYS A 751 -23.12 15.23 -14.89
N ASP A 752 -23.47 15.15 -13.60
CA ASP A 752 -23.16 16.22 -12.65
C ASP A 752 -21.63 16.36 -12.48
N ILE A 753 -21.19 17.60 -12.20
CA ILE A 753 -19.86 17.87 -11.67
C ILE A 753 -20.02 18.29 -10.21
N TRP A 754 -19.29 17.64 -9.32
CA TRP A 754 -19.21 18.01 -7.91
C TRP A 754 -17.86 18.67 -7.65
N LEU A 755 -17.87 19.88 -7.11
CA LEU A 755 -16.67 20.50 -6.56
C LEU A 755 -16.68 20.23 -5.06
N ILE A 756 -15.66 19.54 -4.56
CA ILE A 756 -15.54 19.19 -3.14
C ILE A 756 -14.26 19.77 -2.56
N HIS A 757 -14.37 20.59 -1.52
CA HIS A 757 -13.21 20.98 -0.71
C HIS A 757 -13.15 20.10 0.52
N LEU A 758 -12.10 19.28 0.63
CA LEU A 758 -11.84 18.40 1.76
C LEU A 758 -11.16 19.17 2.89
N THR A 759 -11.29 18.69 4.12
CA THR A 759 -10.57 19.27 5.27
C THR A 759 -9.87 18.20 6.11
N GLY A 760 -8.76 18.59 6.73
CA GLY A 760 -7.95 17.69 7.56
C GLY A 760 -7.19 16.68 6.73
N GLU A 761 -6.77 17.05 5.51
CA GLU A 761 -5.79 16.25 4.75
C GLU A 761 -4.53 16.09 5.60
N GLU A 762 -4.13 17.21 6.18
CA GLU A 762 -2.85 17.41 6.81
C GLU A 762 -2.70 16.65 8.11
N PHE A 763 -1.44 16.41 8.48
CA PHE A 763 -1.15 15.99 9.84
C PHE A 763 -1.57 17.10 10.81
N PRO A 764 -2.21 16.77 11.96
CA PRO A 764 -2.42 15.45 12.58
C PRO A 764 -3.72 14.72 12.23
N ALA A 765 -4.63 15.30 11.45
CA ALA A 765 -5.90 14.63 11.13
C ALA A 765 -5.73 13.42 10.20
N ASP A 766 -4.81 13.53 9.23
CA ASP A 766 -4.48 12.52 8.23
C ASP A 766 -5.70 12.09 7.40
N CYS A 767 -5.92 12.82 6.30
CA CYS A 767 -6.97 12.63 5.30
C CYS A 767 -8.40 12.60 5.87
N LEU A 768 -8.67 13.33 6.95
CA LEU A 768 -9.91 13.21 7.73
C LEU A 768 -11.19 13.43 6.90
N GLY A 769 -11.22 14.46 6.05
CA GLY A 769 -12.32 14.76 5.13
C GLY A 769 -12.51 13.66 4.09
N ALA A 770 -11.42 13.24 3.42
CA ALA A 770 -11.46 12.12 2.48
C ALA A 770 -11.97 10.84 3.14
N ARG A 771 -11.51 10.52 4.36
CA ARG A 771 -11.98 9.36 5.13
C ARG A 771 -13.48 9.44 5.40
N ALA A 772 -13.97 10.60 5.85
CA ALA A 772 -15.39 10.81 6.14
C ALA A 772 -16.27 10.74 4.89
N LEU A 773 -15.79 11.28 3.75
CA LEU A 773 -16.50 11.22 2.48
C LEU A 773 -16.53 9.79 1.92
N VAL A 774 -15.38 9.12 1.85
CA VAL A 774 -15.25 7.72 1.40
C VAL A 774 -16.16 6.81 2.22
N GLN A 775 -16.16 6.96 3.54
CA GLN A 775 -17.05 6.19 4.41
C GLN A 775 -18.52 6.32 3.98
N ARG A 776 -19.00 7.55 3.78
CA ARG A 776 -20.40 7.80 3.40
C ARG A 776 -20.75 7.36 1.98
N LEU A 777 -19.77 7.43 1.08
CA LEU A 777 -19.88 6.94 -0.29
C LEU A 777 -20.07 5.41 -0.30
N VAL A 778 -19.22 4.68 0.42
CA VAL A 778 -19.30 3.22 0.57
C VAL A 778 -20.59 2.79 1.28
N GLU A 779 -20.93 3.46 2.38
CA GLU A 779 -22.11 3.15 3.19
C GLU A 779 -23.44 3.53 2.52
N ARG A 780 -23.40 4.27 1.40
CA ARG A 780 -24.58 4.87 0.75
C ARG A 780 -25.40 5.69 1.75
N SER A 781 -24.71 6.55 2.52
CA SER A 781 -25.30 7.36 3.59
C SER A 781 -25.09 8.88 3.39
N LEU A 782 -24.52 9.30 2.25
CA LEU A 782 -24.15 10.67 1.97
C LEU A 782 -25.34 11.64 1.93
N LYS A 783 -25.29 12.65 2.82
CA LYS A 783 -26.26 13.75 2.93
C LYS A 783 -25.52 15.08 2.96
N ILE A 784 -26.06 16.05 2.24
CA ILE A 784 -25.58 17.43 2.19
C ILE A 784 -26.46 18.28 3.11
N HIS A 785 -25.85 19.16 3.91
CA HIS A 785 -26.55 20.21 4.64
C HIS A 785 -26.57 21.50 3.82
N LEU A 786 -27.77 22.06 3.69
CA LEU A 786 -28.07 23.25 2.92
C LEU A 786 -28.35 24.43 3.86
N PRO A 787 -28.24 25.67 3.36
CA PRO A 787 -28.62 26.86 4.13
C PRO A 787 -30.02 26.74 4.77
N GLY A 788 -30.13 27.23 6.01
CA GLY A 788 -31.37 27.16 6.78
C GLY A 788 -31.66 25.79 7.42
N GLY A 789 -30.62 24.95 7.62
CA GLY A 789 -30.72 23.69 8.35
C GLY A 789 -31.39 22.54 7.57
N LYS A 790 -31.63 22.71 6.27
CA LYS A 790 -32.21 21.67 5.42
C LYS A 790 -31.15 20.62 5.09
N THR A 791 -31.56 19.37 4.90
CA THR A 791 -30.68 18.31 4.40
C THR A 791 -31.21 17.74 3.10
N LYS A 792 -30.30 17.25 2.25
CA LYS A 792 -30.66 16.53 1.03
C LYS A 792 -29.83 15.26 0.92
N ASP A 793 -30.51 14.15 0.70
CA ASP A 793 -29.89 12.84 0.48
C ASP A 793 -29.42 12.73 -0.98
N ILE A 794 -28.13 12.43 -1.15
CA ILE A 794 -27.47 12.26 -2.44
C ILE A 794 -26.75 10.91 -2.53
N SER A 795 -26.97 10.01 -1.57
CA SER A 795 -26.31 8.70 -1.45
C SER A 795 -26.50 7.77 -2.67
N LYS A 796 -27.55 8.01 -3.46
CA LYS A 796 -27.85 7.24 -4.67
C LYS A 796 -27.05 7.67 -5.90
N VAL A 797 -26.33 8.79 -5.85
CA VAL A 797 -25.50 9.24 -6.98
C VAL A 797 -24.24 8.39 -7.04
N LYS A 798 -23.94 7.86 -8.22
CA LYS A 798 -22.71 7.09 -8.48
C LYS A 798 -21.59 8.02 -8.94
N ILE A 799 -20.49 8.05 -8.20
CA ILE A 799 -19.25 8.69 -8.66
C ILE A 799 -18.69 7.89 -9.83
N GLN A 800 -18.65 8.54 -11.00
CA GLN A 800 -18.02 8.02 -12.21
C GLN A 800 -16.50 8.16 -12.15
N GLY A 801 -16.02 9.24 -11.53
CA GLY A 801 -14.60 9.49 -11.36
C GLY A 801 -14.32 10.68 -10.45
N LEU A 802 -13.10 10.71 -9.93
CA LEU A 802 -12.58 11.73 -9.02
C LEU A 802 -11.23 12.24 -9.54
N TYR A 803 -11.05 13.55 -9.54
CA TYR A 803 -9.74 14.18 -9.63
C TYR A 803 -9.47 14.92 -8.32
N VAL A 804 -8.42 14.52 -7.61
CA VAL A 804 -7.89 15.24 -6.44
C VAL A 804 -6.71 16.07 -6.90
N SER A 805 -6.67 17.35 -6.54
CA SER A 805 -5.57 18.27 -6.84
C SER A 805 -4.85 18.66 -5.56
N ASP A 806 -3.53 18.58 -5.61
CA ASP A 806 -2.64 18.83 -4.48
C ASP A 806 -1.34 19.47 -5.02
N MET A 807 -0.85 20.56 -4.43
CA MET A 807 0.37 21.28 -4.83
C MET A 807 0.52 21.43 -6.35
N ILE A 808 -0.15 22.42 -6.95
CA ILE A 808 -0.23 22.51 -8.42
C ILE A 808 0.46 23.75 -9.02
N ALA A 809 1.24 24.51 -8.25
CA ALA A 809 1.73 25.82 -8.71
C ALA A 809 3.20 26.16 -8.40
N HIS A 810 3.94 25.37 -7.62
CA HIS A 810 5.34 25.69 -7.35
C HIS A 810 6.24 25.55 -8.60
N ASN A 811 6.16 24.45 -9.35
CA ASN A 811 7.04 24.12 -10.50
C ASN A 811 8.49 23.84 -10.09
N ASN A 812 8.86 22.56 -10.02
CA ASN A 812 10.17 22.07 -9.58
C ASN A 812 11.34 22.72 -10.32
N ASP A 813 12.34 23.24 -9.60
CA ASP A 813 13.49 23.93 -10.20
C ASP A 813 14.47 23.01 -10.95
N HIS A 814 14.55 21.74 -10.56
CA HIS A 814 15.42 20.73 -11.16
C HIS A 814 14.80 20.07 -12.39
N GLU A 815 13.50 19.79 -12.33
CA GLU A 815 12.71 19.12 -13.38
C GLU A 815 11.45 19.95 -13.70
N LYS A 816 11.69 21.12 -14.30
CA LYS A 816 10.63 22.09 -14.68
C LYS A 816 9.60 21.51 -15.64
N ASP A 817 8.39 22.03 -15.51
CA ASP A 817 7.24 21.82 -16.40
C ASP A 817 6.74 20.37 -16.40
N VAL A 818 7.09 19.59 -15.39
CA VAL A 818 6.58 18.23 -15.17
C VAL A 818 5.47 18.29 -14.14
N PHE A 819 4.40 17.53 -14.38
CA PHE A 819 3.38 17.25 -13.36
C PHE A 819 2.96 15.79 -13.43
N GLN A 820 2.30 15.32 -12.39
CA GLN A 820 1.90 13.95 -12.19
C GLN A 820 0.42 13.78 -12.44
N ILE A 821 0.10 12.70 -13.15
CA ILE A 821 -1.23 12.14 -13.30
C ILE A 821 -1.15 10.75 -12.68
N SER A 822 -1.56 10.63 -11.43
CA SER A 822 -1.36 9.41 -10.62
C SER A 822 -2.70 8.68 -10.43
N PRO A 823 -3.07 7.71 -11.30
CA PRO A 823 -4.32 6.97 -11.18
C PRO A 823 -4.28 5.92 -10.07
N GLY A 824 -5.47 5.59 -9.54
CA GLY A 824 -5.71 4.37 -8.77
C GLY A 824 -5.49 3.07 -9.57
N VAL A 825 -5.81 1.93 -8.97
CA VAL A 825 -5.47 0.59 -9.49
C VAL A 825 -6.47 0.00 -10.49
N ASP A 826 -7.61 0.66 -10.72
CA ASP A 826 -8.70 0.14 -11.55
C ASP A 826 -8.74 0.72 -12.97
N SER A 827 -9.51 0.07 -13.86
CA SER A 827 -9.61 0.46 -15.27
C SER A 827 -10.24 1.83 -15.48
N ILE A 828 -11.17 2.24 -14.60
CA ILE A 828 -11.81 3.56 -14.70
C ILE A 828 -10.82 4.64 -14.25
N SER A 829 -10.02 4.39 -13.20
CA SER A 829 -8.91 5.24 -12.80
C SER A 829 -7.90 5.45 -13.94
N LEU A 830 -7.54 4.38 -14.67
CA LEU A 830 -6.67 4.51 -15.84
C LEU A 830 -7.35 5.27 -17.00
N TRP A 831 -8.66 5.09 -17.22
CA TRP A 831 -9.42 5.88 -18.17
C TRP A 831 -9.44 7.37 -17.80
N LEU A 832 -9.60 7.71 -16.52
CA LEU A 832 -9.49 9.09 -16.04
C LEU A 832 -8.11 9.68 -16.29
N ALA A 833 -7.04 8.90 -16.08
CA ALA A 833 -5.67 9.32 -16.42
C ALA A 833 -5.50 9.53 -17.93
N TYR A 834 -6.16 8.72 -18.76
CA TYR A 834 -6.18 8.92 -20.19
C TYR A 834 -6.93 10.22 -20.59
N GLN A 835 -8.05 10.56 -19.95
CA GLN A 835 -8.72 11.84 -20.18
C GLN A 835 -7.84 13.04 -19.80
N ALA A 836 -7.10 12.91 -18.70
CA ALA A 836 -6.14 13.91 -18.27
C ALA A 836 -4.96 14.07 -19.23
N HIS A 837 -4.43 12.95 -19.72
CA HIS A 837 -3.41 12.93 -20.78
C HIS A 837 -3.91 13.66 -22.04
N MET A 838 -5.12 13.36 -22.50
CA MET A 838 -5.71 14.01 -23.67
C MET A 838 -5.88 15.52 -23.47
N ALA A 839 -6.28 15.97 -22.28
CA ALA A 839 -6.32 17.40 -21.96
C ALA A 839 -4.92 18.04 -22.09
N ALA A 840 -3.90 17.43 -21.48
CA ALA A 840 -2.52 17.90 -21.57
C ALA A 840 -1.98 17.96 -23.02
N GLU A 841 -2.27 16.95 -23.84
CA GLU A 841 -1.88 16.96 -25.25
C GLU A 841 -2.56 18.07 -26.04
N ILE A 842 -3.86 18.28 -25.84
CA ILE A 842 -4.59 19.37 -26.50
C ILE A 842 -4.03 20.73 -26.10
N TRP A 843 -3.67 20.92 -24.84
CA TRP A 843 -3.00 22.12 -24.37
C TRP A 843 -1.67 22.32 -25.10
N ASN A 844 -0.80 21.31 -25.07
CA ASN A 844 0.54 21.39 -25.64
C ASN A 844 0.55 21.66 -27.15
N GLU A 845 -0.35 21.04 -27.90
CA GLU A 845 -0.51 21.27 -29.34
C GLU A 845 -1.09 22.66 -29.66
N SER A 846 -1.80 23.27 -28.71
CA SER A 846 -2.37 24.62 -28.89
C SER A 846 -1.39 25.74 -28.56
N VAL A 847 -0.45 25.50 -27.63
CA VAL A 847 0.53 26.50 -27.15
C VAL A 847 1.31 27.20 -28.28
N PRO A 848 1.87 26.50 -29.30
CA PRO A 848 2.58 27.15 -30.40
C PRO A 848 1.72 28.12 -31.22
N VAL A 849 0.40 27.93 -31.23
CA VAL A 849 -0.54 28.82 -31.92
C VAL A 849 -0.91 30.00 -31.02
N TRP A 850 -1.20 29.76 -29.74
CA TRP A 850 -1.53 30.82 -28.79
C TRP A 850 -0.37 31.77 -28.53
N ASN A 851 0.87 31.28 -28.56
CA ASN A 851 2.06 32.12 -28.34
C ASN A 851 2.45 32.98 -29.56
N LYS A 852 1.70 32.92 -30.66
CA LYS A 852 1.78 33.88 -31.77
C LYS A 852 0.86 35.08 -31.57
N ASP A 853 0.13 35.15 -30.46
CA ASP A 853 -0.62 36.35 -30.09
C ASP A 853 0.36 37.53 -29.87
N PRO A 854 0.09 38.73 -30.42
CA PRO A 854 0.99 39.88 -30.27
C PRO A 854 1.32 40.26 -28.82
N GLU A 855 0.47 39.93 -27.85
CA GLU A 855 0.76 40.20 -26.43
C GLU A 855 1.84 39.26 -25.85
N ARG A 856 2.04 38.08 -26.47
CA ARG A 856 2.95 37.02 -25.99
C ARG A 856 4.13 36.74 -26.94
N GLU A 857 3.98 37.05 -28.22
CA GLU A 857 5.00 36.76 -29.22
C GLU A 857 6.33 37.44 -28.87
N GLY A 858 7.41 36.67 -28.84
CA GLY A 858 8.75 37.15 -28.50
C GLY A 858 8.98 37.48 -27.03
N LYS A 859 8.00 37.27 -26.13
CA LYS A 859 8.19 37.46 -24.69
C LYS A 859 9.09 36.36 -24.09
N PRO A 860 9.92 36.69 -23.09
CA PRO A 860 10.69 35.69 -22.37
C PRO A 860 9.77 34.83 -21.48
N ARG A 861 10.27 33.68 -21.02
CA ARG A 861 9.61 32.90 -19.98
C ARG A 861 9.35 33.77 -18.74
N GLY A 862 8.19 33.60 -18.12
CA GLY A 862 7.85 34.29 -16.89
C GLY A 862 8.79 33.93 -15.75
N ARG A 863 8.82 34.82 -14.77
CA ARG A 863 9.62 34.68 -13.56
C ARG A 863 8.67 34.71 -12.36
N ARG A 864 9.01 33.94 -11.32
CA ARG A 864 8.32 34.03 -10.03
C ARG A 864 8.42 35.46 -9.50
N SER A 865 7.41 35.86 -8.72
CA SER A 865 7.34 37.21 -8.17
C SER A 865 8.40 37.39 -7.08
N PRO A 866 9.29 38.39 -7.18
CA PRO A 866 10.20 38.70 -6.09
C PRO A 866 9.38 39.14 -4.87
N HIS A 867 9.45 38.38 -3.78
CA HIS A 867 8.70 38.58 -2.53
C HIS A 867 7.17 38.37 -2.63
N GLY A 868 6.64 37.73 -3.69
CA GLY A 868 5.22 37.34 -3.79
C GLY A 868 4.19 38.47 -3.98
N GLY A 869 4.56 39.73 -3.75
CA GLY A 869 3.61 40.86 -3.77
C GLY A 869 3.27 41.40 -5.17
N ALA A 870 4.15 41.21 -6.15
CA ALA A 870 3.91 41.67 -7.53
C ALA A 870 3.27 40.56 -8.38
N ILE A 871 2.28 40.90 -9.21
CA ILE A 871 1.78 39.94 -10.19
C ILE A 871 2.86 39.76 -11.27
N PRO A 872 3.29 38.51 -11.59
CA PRO A 872 4.26 38.26 -12.66
C PRO A 872 3.82 38.89 -13.99
N GLU A 873 4.76 39.34 -14.83
CA GLU A 873 4.44 39.90 -16.15
C GLU A 873 3.79 38.87 -17.08
N ILE A 874 3.23 39.32 -18.21
CA ILE A 874 2.73 38.41 -19.24
C ILE A 874 3.90 37.67 -19.90
N ALA A 875 3.76 36.35 -20.04
CA ALA A 875 4.75 35.46 -20.63
C ALA A 875 4.10 34.50 -21.64
N PRO A 876 4.88 33.75 -22.43
CA PRO A 876 4.34 32.67 -23.26
C PRO A 876 3.68 31.58 -22.40
N PHE A 877 2.60 30.98 -22.89
CA PHE A 877 2.06 29.76 -22.29
C PHE A 877 3.11 28.64 -22.35
N LEU A 878 3.16 27.80 -21.30
CA LEU A 878 4.09 26.69 -21.19
C LEU A 878 3.49 25.41 -21.74
N GLN A 879 4.29 24.62 -22.46
CA GLN A 879 3.97 23.21 -22.68
C GLN A 879 4.37 22.43 -21.43
N LEU A 880 3.46 21.57 -20.94
CA LEU A 880 3.66 20.80 -19.72
C LEU A 880 3.77 19.31 -20.01
N ASN A 881 4.66 18.62 -19.29
CA ASN A 881 4.86 17.19 -19.38
C ASN A 881 4.07 16.46 -18.28
N GLY A 882 2.83 16.06 -18.58
CA GLY A 882 1.98 15.28 -17.70
C GLY A 882 2.37 13.79 -17.72
N GLN A 883 3.09 13.34 -16.70
CA GLN A 883 3.54 11.95 -16.57
C GLN A 883 2.47 11.08 -15.92
N ILE A 884 2.20 9.89 -16.50
CA ILE A 884 1.27 8.93 -15.91
C ILE A 884 2.02 8.04 -14.92
N ARG A 885 1.85 8.31 -13.63
CA ARG A 885 2.55 7.60 -12.55
C ARG A 885 1.62 6.61 -11.86
N GLN A 886 1.53 5.43 -12.46
CA GLN A 886 0.81 4.28 -11.91
C GLN A 886 1.31 3.89 -10.51
N PRO A 887 0.54 3.08 -9.75
CA PRO A 887 0.93 2.51 -8.47
C PRO A 887 2.33 1.91 -8.39
N LEU A 888 2.81 1.31 -9.48
CA LEU A 888 4.15 0.70 -9.58
C LEU A 888 5.29 1.72 -9.74
N ASP A 889 4.97 2.95 -10.15
CA ASP A 889 5.99 3.98 -10.32
C ASP A 889 6.47 4.45 -8.93
N PRO A 890 7.78 4.37 -8.64
CA PRO A 890 8.31 4.74 -7.33
C PRO A 890 8.15 6.23 -7.02
N LYS A 891 7.93 7.07 -8.04
CA LYS A 891 7.65 8.50 -7.89
C LYS A 891 6.15 8.84 -7.85
N SER A 892 5.25 7.85 -7.88
CA SER A 892 3.80 8.10 -7.76
C SER A 892 3.45 8.60 -6.35
N THR A 893 2.83 9.77 -6.28
CA THR A 893 2.42 10.43 -5.02
C THR A 893 0.99 10.16 -4.59
N LEU A 894 0.25 9.29 -5.29
CA LEU A 894 -1.13 8.93 -4.93
C LEU A 894 -1.28 8.53 -3.45
N TYR A 895 -0.23 7.95 -2.89
CA TYR A 895 -0.18 7.39 -1.53
C TYR A 895 0.26 8.39 -0.46
N ASN A 896 0.51 9.65 -0.82
CA ASN A 896 0.92 10.70 0.12
C ASN A 896 -0.22 11.63 0.55
N THR A 897 -1.40 11.51 -0.07
CA THR A 897 -2.52 12.45 0.12
C THR A 897 -3.88 11.73 0.18
N ASP A 898 -4.97 12.49 0.20
CA ASP A 898 -6.37 12.08 0.19
C ASP A 898 -6.73 11.05 -0.88
N GLY A 899 -6.06 11.12 -2.05
CA GLY A 899 -6.28 10.21 -3.18
C GLY A 899 -6.17 8.72 -2.81
N GLN A 900 -5.33 8.39 -1.83
CA GLN A 900 -5.18 7.02 -1.33
C GLN A 900 -6.48 6.48 -0.71
N MET A 901 -7.19 7.29 0.09
CA MET A 901 -8.42 6.86 0.78
C MET A 901 -9.49 6.43 -0.24
N PHE A 902 -9.61 7.18 -1.33
CA PHE A 902 -10.54 6.89 -2.42
C PHE A 902 -10.13 5.63 -3.18
N SER A 903 -8.86 5.54 -3.59
CA SER A 903 -8.32 4.40 -4.35
C SER A 903 -8.45 3.08 -3.58
N ASP A 904 -8.13 3.08 -2.28
CA ASP A 904 -8.17 1.87 -1.46
C ASP A 904 -9.60 1.32 -1.30
N ALA A 905 -10.59 2.21 -1.20
CA ALA A 905 -12.02 1.88 -1.15
C ALA A 905 -12.62 1.53 -2.53
N GLY A 906 -11.86 1.73 -3.62
CA GLY A 906 -12.30 1.49 -5.00
C GLY A 906 -13.15 2.59 -5.61
N VAL A 907 -13.05 3.83 -5.11
CA VAL A 907 -13.58 5.01 -5.80
C VAL A 907 -12.61 5.34 -6.95
N PRO A 908 -13.04 5.31 -8.23
CA PRO A 908 -12.14 5.58 -9.34
C PRO A 908 -11.60 7.01 -9.26
N GLY A 909 -10.28 7.15 -9.27
CA GLY A 909 -9.63 8.43 -8.95
C GLY A 909 -8.26 8.63 -9.58
N VAL A 910 -7.92 9.90 -9.79
CA VAL A 910 -6.60 10.37 -10.20
C VAL A 910 -6.17 11.50 -9.28
N LEU A 911 -4.95 11.41 -8.77
CA LEU A 911 -4.28 12.54 -8.14
C LEU A 911 -3.54 13.36 -9.22
N PHE A 912 -3.82 14.66 -9.27
CA PHE A 912 -3.02 15.67 -9.93
C PHE A 912 -2.11 16.33 -8.90
N MET A 913 -0.82 16.28 -9.16
CA MET A 913 0.18 16.92 -8.32
C MET A 913 1.34 17.40 -9.16
N GLU A 914 2.04 18.46 -8.74
CA GLU A 914 3.28 18.84 -9.39
C GLU A 914 4.35 17.73 -9.30
N ASN A 915 5.50 17.92 -9.96
CA ASN A 915 6.62 17.00 -9.82
C ASN A 915 7.26 17.10 -8.42
N TYR A 916 6.68 16.33 -7.51
CA TYR A 916 6.94 16.35 -6.08
C TYR A 916 8.42 16.13 -5.78
N ASP A 917 9.00 17.12 -5.10
CA ASP A 917 10.32 17.04 -4.50
C ASP A 917 10.21 17.41 -3.02
N ILE A 918 10.19 16.39 -2.18
CA ILE A 918 10.07 16.54 -0.73
C ILE A 918 11.21 17.34 -0.09
N ASN A 919 12.31 17.57 -0.80
CA ASN A 919 13.44 18.37 -0.32
C ASN A 919 13.38 19.85 -0.68
N ARG A 920 12.39 20.28 -1.47
CA ARG A 920 12.30 21.68 -1.89
C ARG A 920 11.95 22.61 -0.73
N SER A 921 12.38 23.86 -0.84
CA SER A 921 11.86 24.93 0.02
C SER A 921 10.41 25.26 -0.37
N GLY A 922 9.60 25.64 0.60
CA GLY A 922 8.17 25.91 0.41
C GLY A 922 7.29 24.67 0.55
N TYR A 923 7.78 23.57 1.12
CA TYR A 923 6.99 22.40 1.47
C TYR A 923 7.02 22.23 3.00
N HIS A 924 5.86 22.40 3.63
CA HIS A 924 5.71 22.38 5.10
C HIS A 924 6.73 23.31 5.81
N ASP A 925 7.01 24.49 5.27
CA ASP A 925 7.93 25.47 5.86
C ASP A 925 7.42 26.92 5.68
N THR A 926 8.15 27.90 6.22
CA THR A 926 7.78 29.32 6.13
C THR A 926 7.82 29.92 4.73
N HIS A 927 8.31 29.18 3.73
CA HIS A 927 8.41 29.63 2.36
C HIS A 927 7.25 29.15 1.49
N ASP A 928 6.23 28.47 2.02
CA ASP A 928 5.01 28.15 1.28
C ASP A 928 4.12 29.39 1.09
N THR A 929 4.60 30.30 0.26
CA THR A 929 4.10 31.67 0.05
C THR A 929 3.99 31.98 -1.44
N MET A 930 3.40 33.14 -1.77
CA MET A 930 3.27 33.61 -3.15
C MET A 930 4.61 33.80 -3.87
N GLU A 931 5.73 33.91 -3.14
CA GLU A 931 7.08 33.99 -3.72
C GLU A 931 7.43 32.73 -4.51
N ASN A 932 6.90 31.58 -4.11
CA ASN A 932 7.21 30.29 -4.70
C ASN A 932 6.24 29.85 -5.81
N ILE A 933 5.22 30.65 -6.10
CA ILE A 933 4.24 30.36 -7.16
C ILE A 933 4.80 30.71 -8.54
N ASP A 934 4.91 29.70 -9.41
CA ASP A 934 5.11 29.88 -10.85
C ASP A 934 3.73 30.03 -11.54
N LEU A 935 3.36 31.27 -11.85
CA LEU A 935 2.06 31.60 -12.41
C LEU A 935 1.80 30.91 -13.76
N ASP A 936 2.79 30.86 -14.64
CA ASP A 936 2.59 30.31 -15.99
C ASP A 936 2.41 28.79 -15.94
N TYR A 937 3.17 28.13 -15.06
CA TYR A 937 3.01 26.70 -14.79
C TYR A 937 1.67 26.40 -14.11
N GLY A 938 1.40 27.06 -12.99
CA GLY A 938 0.20 26.78 -12.18
C GLY A 938 -1.10 27.07 -12.92
N SER A 939 -1.13 28.14 -13.73
CA SER A 939 -2.31 28.45 -14.55
C SER A 939 -2.53 27.45 -15.69
N ALA A 940 -1.46 26.97 -16.33
CA ALA A 940 -1.53 25.92 -17.35
C ALA A 940 -2.00 24.59 -16.74
N PHE A 941 -1.44 24.19 -15.60
CA PHE A 941 -1.83 22.97 -14.90
C PHE A 941 -3.28 23.04 -14.39
N CYS A 942 -3.68 24.18 -13.82
CA CYS A 942 -5.07 24.47 -13.46
C CYS A 942 -6.02 24.33 -14.67
N ALA A 943 -5.65 24.91 -15.83
CA ALA A 943 -6.45 24.77 -17.05
C ALA A 943 -6.58 23.31 -17.50
N ILE A 944 -5.50 22.54 -17.49
CA ILE A 944 -5.50 21.11 -17.83
C ILE A 944 -6.41 20.32 -16.88
N THR A 945 -6.35 20.61 -15.58
CA THR A 945 -7.21 19.97 -14.58
C THR A 945 -8.70 20.22 -14.88
N ILE A 946 -9.07 21.47 -15.15
CA ILE A 946 -10.45 21.87 -15.49
C ILE A 946 -10.94 21.16 -16.76
N GLU A 947 -10.10 21.09 -17.80
CA GLU A 947 -10.42 20.39 -19.05
C GLU A 947 -10.60 18.89 -18.79
N SER A 948 -9.73 18.27 -17.99
CA SER A 948 -9.80 16.84 -17.65
C SER A 948 -11.14 16.47 -17.01
N VAL A 949 -11.58 17.26 -16.03
CA VAL A 949 -12.89 17.09 -15.37
C VAL A 949 -14.04 17.28 -16.37
N ALA A 950 -13.98 18.32 -17.22
CA ALA A 950 -14.98 18.56 -18.24
C ALA A 950 -15.09 17.38 -19.23
N ARG A 951 -13.96 16.81 -19.65
CA ARG A 951 -13.93 15.63 -20.52
C ARG A 951 -14.55 14.43 -19.82
N ALA A 952 -14.12 14.12 -18.60
CA ALA A 952 -14.68 13.00 -17.84
C ALA A 952 -16.18 13.16 -17.55
N ALA A 953 -16.69 14.38 -17.42
CA ALA A 953 -18.12 14.66 -17.20
C ALA A 953 -18.96 14.67 -18.49
N THR A 954 -18.32 14.74 -19.66
CA THR A 954 -18.99 14.73 -20.98
C THR A 954 -18.89 13.38 -21.68
N GLU A 955 -17.82 12.65 -21.44
CA GLU A 955 -17.56 11.29 -21.93
C GLU A 955 -18.04 10.22 -20.93
N ARG A 956 -18.10 8.97 -21.38
CA ARG A 956 -18.40 7.81 -20.52
C ARG A 956 -17.25 6.79 -20.61
N PRO A 957 -16.89 6.15 -19.48
CA PRO A 957 -16.00 5.00 -19.52
C PRO A 957 -16.67 3.85 -20.28
N GLU A 958 -15.90 3.13 -21.11
CA GLU A 958 -16.35 2.01 -21.96
C GLU A 958 -16.38 0.64 -21.25
#